data_AF-A0A1K1MW95-F1
#
_entry.id   AF-A0A1K1MW95-F1
#
_cell.length_a   1.000
_cell.length_b   1.000
_cell.length_c   1.000
_cell.angle_alpha   90.00
_cell.angle_beta   90.00
_cell.angle_gamma   90.00
#
_symmetry.space_group_name_H-M   'P 1'
#
loop_
_entity.id
_entity.type
_entity.pdbx_description
1 polymer ?
#
loop_
_entity_poly.entity_id
_entity_poly.type
_entity_poly.pdbx_seq_one_letter_code
_entity_poly.pdbx_strand_id
1 'polypeptide(L)'
;MKKIISTLAALSFICGSLGTAAPAFAETVLTATASTQTEDFDLDGAHSLSEADGITYYVYNSFAVITKVDKEDIEEFTVPETYKELPVVGLTDDPFTNCKKLKKINLSKNTAVFDWIYIAIEGIEEITVPEDNKYFSAVDGVIYTKDMKELVACPSAGGKTELTIPDETVSIDRGALACCRDLKKVTMGANVEKIYPSAFWGCSGLTEVNFSQKLKAIGFFAFAGCSSLESVDLPDSLEEMYEGVFKDTACVENYNGIHYVDNWAVGSDKNILQGDIRKGTVGTACGIFSERYSMKWINVPSSVKHITESLIIGLGQNYDIDFVSFHNDTIPDRCLAINGIKGIEIYDPKCKITDSKTALPAYWVEHDDSFVPSDKEEQPTEYKLGRTTVSSSSSGSKTVQKAINTELIELDEDISNDDDYVQKMAALDEKIQKDNSSFAIAQPVEGTVHSAPIKIGARTKVDTLIYGAPGSTAEDYAVKYRRMFKPLEVRDDLKPTIINDDDAGVTYKKYMDTYATANVYINNGDTIKEITIAPEADGAPVKDIFVTLANADKINIPATAERYVHQVDSAEDNVAYYNVDKDNPYLTSVDGIIYSKDMTKLIKVPSRYAGKKIVVPDGVKVIDSFAFYSLDNVESIELPDSVEIIGKKSFASSKITSINLPENLDVIGDYAFIGCTGIKDISIPDSVNHIGYNAFLDVPAVKSEDGLDYLGNWCVGVTEVAPEKSKPANIKEGTIGVAKLNAAGYIAVPKSITKMSWEMVGCNNNVKRADVYSHVIEADAFKNAKYMKDIYIYDPDCEICAGYWTIPPQHIEIVENKIKGLQEVSSNSYYRTVMQEPVAGNGEILADTVIHGYAGSTAEAYAKMYGVKFEEINTSTVYKNGDLNGDGALNVADLVMMSRFIKGMTSLDEAQTKSADLNGDGNVDIFDMVEFRKKILESMRDN
;
A
#
# COMPACT_ATOMS: atom_id res chain seq x y z
N MET A 1 10.33 35.21 -32.51
CA MET A 1 10.37 33.82 -32.00
C MET A 1 10.11 33.75 -30.50
N LYS A 2 11.04 33.98 -29.54
CA LYS A 2 10.72 33.86 -28.08
C LYS A 2 9.39 34.55 -27.65
N LYS A 3 9.21 35.85 -27.95
CA LYS A 3 7.94 36.58 -27.70
C LYS A 3 6.69 36.08 -28.45
N ILE A 4 6.87 35.29 -29.51
CA ILE A 4 5.77 34.66 -30.27
C ILE A 4 5.46 33.28 -29.68
N ILE A 5 6.47 32.57 -29.18
CA ILE A 5 6.32 31.28 -28.49
C ILE A 5 5.60 31.48 -27.15
N SER A 6 5.89 32.54 -26.39
CA SER A 6 5.13 32.88 -25.18
C SER A 6 3.66 33.20 -25.46
N THR A 7 3.37 33.93 -26.54
CA THR A 7 1.98 34.24 -26.95
C THR A 7 1.26 33.01 -27.53
N LEU A 8 1.96 32.11 -28.23
CA LEU A 8 1.40 30.85 -28.70
C LEU A 8 1.14 29.87 -27.55
N ALA A 9 2.00 29.83 -26.53
CA ALA A 9 1.78 29.02 -25.32
C ALA A 9 0.52 29.47 -24.56
N ALA A 10 0.27 30.78 -24.48
CA ALA A 10 -0.98 31.32 -23.93
C ALA A 10 -2.20 30.98 -24.82
N LEU A 11 -2.07 31.03 -26.15
CA LEU A 11 -3.16 30.69 -27.07
C LEU A 11 -3.47 29.18 -27.17
N SER A 12 -2.48 28.31 -26.94
CA SER A 12 -2.65 26.85 -27.09
C SER A 12 -3.56 26.19 -26.05
N PHE A 13 -3.98 26.93 -25.02
CA PHE A 13 -5.00 26.49 -24.04
C PHE A 13 -6.39 27.11 -24.29
N ILE A 14 -6.54 28.05 -25.24
CA ILE A 14 -7.73 28.92 -25.37
C ILE A 14 -8.55 28.63 -26.65
N CYS A 15 -7.99 27.94 -27.65
CA CYS A 15 -8.69 27.69 -28.92
C CYS A 15 -9.23 26.25 -29.04
N GLY A 16 -10.44 26.03 -28.53
CA GLY A 16 -11.22 24.79 -28.66
C GLY A 16 -11.72 24.44 -30.08
N SER A 17 -10.94 24.71 -31.14
CA SER A 17 -11.21 24.19 -32.49
C SER A 17 -10.00 24.30 -33.43
N LEU A 18 -9.17 23.24 -33.51
CA LEU A 18 -8.41 22.81 -34.71
C LEU A 18 -7.55 21.58 -34.33
N GLY A 19 -8.04 20.37 -34.64
CA GLY A 19 -7.45 19.14 -34.10
C GLY A 19 -6.16 18.71 -34.78
N THR A 20 -5.13 18.36 -33.99
CA THR A 20 -4.66 16.97 -33.85
C THR A 20 -3.60 16.86 -32.72
N ALA A 21 -3.70 15.80 -31.91
CA ALA A 21 -2.70 15.38 -30.92
C ALA A 21 -2.27 16.41 -29.84
N ALA A 22 -3.20 16.76 -28.93
CA ALA A 22 -2.86 17.20 -27.58
C ALA A 22 -2.90 16.00 -26.61
N PRO A 23 -2.03 15.93 -25.57
CA PRO A 23 -2.12 14.91 -24.53
C PRO A 23 -3.29 15.18 -23.57
N ALA A 24 -4.04 14.15 -23.20
CA ALA A 24 -5.32 14.23 -22.49
C ALA A 24 -5.20 14.51 -20.97
N PHE A 25 -4.32 15.42 -20.56
CA PHE A 25 -4.07 15.79 -19.15
C PHE A 25 -4.57 17.19 -18.77
N ALA A 26 -5.26 17.89 -19.68
CA ALA A 26 -5.66 19.29 -19.48
C ALA A 26 -6.99 19.47 -18.71
N GLU A 27 -7.94 18.56 -18.86
CA GLU A 27 -9.30 18.71 -18.29
C GLU A 27 -9.34 18.32 -16.80
N THR A 28 -8.61 17.27 -16.40
CA THR A 28 -8.63 16.70 -15.03
C THR A 28 -7.99 17.57 -13.94
N VAL A 29 -7.44 18.75 -14.29
CA VAL A 29 -6.76 19.67 -13.34
C VAL A 29 -7.63 20.90 -13.04
N LEU A 30 -8.76 21.08 -13.73
CA LEU A 30 -9.61 22.28 -13.61
C LEU A 30 -10.66 22.19 -12.49
N THR A 31 -11.01 20.98 -12.05
CA THR A 31 -12.10 20.68 -11.08
C THR A 31 -11.77 20.95 -9.61
N ALA A 32 -10.56 21.47 -9.32
CA ALA A 32 -10.13 21.84 -7.98
C ALA A 32 -10.82 23.12 -7.46
N THR A 33 -12.11 23.02 -7.09
CA THR A 33 -12.96 24.11 -6.57
C THR A 33 -12.62 24.50 -5.13
N ALA A 34 -11.41 25.03 -4.94
CA ALA A 34 -11.17 26.04 -3.91
C ALA A 34 -11.67 27.40 -4.44
N SER A 35 -13.00 27.55 -4.46
CA SER A 35 -13.69 28.84 -4.49
C SER A 35 -14.55 28.92 -3.24
N THR A 36 -14.88 30.14 -2.78
CA THR A 36 -15.65 30.32 -1.54
C THR A 36 -17.13 29.93 -1.73
N GLN A 37 -17.45 28.63 -1.63
CA GLN A 37 -18.79 28.20 -1.26
C GLN A 37 -19.10 28.76 0.13
N THR A 38 -19.84 29.87 0.18
CA THR A 38 -20.50 30.31 1.41
C THR A 38 -21.52 29.23 1.81
N GLU A 39 -21.51 28.78 3.06
CA GLU A 39 -22.43 27.73 3.58
C GLU A 39 -23.93 28.04 3.35
N ASP A 40 -24.26 29.30 3.02
CA ASP A 40 -25.58 29.77 2.59
C ASP A 40 -26.10 29.16 1.25
N PHE A 41 -25.23 28.66 0.35
CA PHE A 41 -25.61 28.27 -1.03
C PHE A 41 -25.00 26.93 -1.50
N ASP A 42 -25.86 25.92 -1.65
CA ASP A 42 -25.56 24.61 -2.25
C ASP A 42 -25.48 24.68 -3.78
N LEU A 43 -24.26 24.86 -4.32
CA LEU A 43 -24.01 24.97 -5.76
C LEU A 43 -24.03 23.61 -6.49
N ASP A 44 -23.76 22.52 -5.76
CA ASP A 44 -23.70 21.16 -6.31
C ASP A 44 -25.11 20.52 -6.41
N GLY A 45 -26.09 21.15 -5.76
CA GLY A 45 -27.50 20.78 -5.79
C GLY A 45 -28.19 20.85 -7.15
N ALA A 46 -29.32 20.15 -7.25
CA ALA A 46 -30.10 20.05 -8.48
C ALA A 46 -30.66 21.41 -8.93
N HIS A 47 -30.28 21.81 -10.15
CA HIS A 47 -30.65 23.09 -10.77
C HIS A 47 -31.27 22.88 -12.17
N SER A 48 -31.67 23.98 -12.80
CA SER A 48 -32.19 23.99 -14.18
C SER A 48 -31.53 25.10 -15.00
N LEU A 49 -31.17 24.80 -16.26
CA LEU A 49 -30.66 25.80 -17.19
C LEU A 49 -31.79 26.74 -17.64
N SER A 50 -31.54 28.05 -17.64
CA SER A 50 -32.51 29.04 -18.09
C SER A 50 -31.83 30.25 -18.72
N GLU A 51 -32.36 30.75 -19.83
CA GLU A 51 -31.78 31.90 -20.55
C GLU A 51 -32.73 33.10 -20.57
N ALA A 52 -32.18 34.31 -20.52
CA ALA A 52 -32.88 35.56 -20.81
C ALA A 52 -31.90 36.66 -21.20
N ASP A 53 -32.28 37.53 -22.15
CA ASP A 53 -31.54 38.75 -22.52
C ASP A 53 -30.02 38.54 -22.78
N GLY A 54 -29.64 37.41 -23.36
CA GLY A 54 -28.23 37.05 -23.60
C GLY A 54 -27.44 36.71 -22.34
N ILE A 55 -28.11 36.19 -21.31
CA ILE A 55 -27.52 35.68 -20.06
C ILE A 55 -28.10 34.28 -19.79
N THR A 56 -27.22 33.32 -19.53
CA THR A 56 -27.56 31.94 -19.14
C THR A 56 -27.37 31.79 -17.63
N TYR A 57 -28.34 31.15 -16.99
CA TYR A 57 -28.41 30.95 -15.55
C TYR A 57 -28.54 29.46 -15.21
N TYR A 58 -27.87 29.01 -14.15
CA TYR A 58 -28.32 27.88 -13.36
C TYR A 58 -29.32 28.38 -12.31
N VAL A 59 -30.52 27.80 -12.32
CA VAL A 59 -31.63 28.18 -11.45
C VAL A 59 -31.91 27.05 -10.47
N TYR A 60 -31.63 27.31 -9.20
CA TYR A 60 -31.81 26.41 -8.07
C TYR A 60 -33.16 26.69 -7.38
N ASN A 61 -33.50 25.91 -6.35
CA ASN A 61 -34.78 26.05 -5.64
C ASN A 61 -34.96 27.41 -4.92
N SER A 62 -33.87 28.11 -4.58
CA SER A 62 -33.88 29.32 -3.74
C SER A 62 -33.02 30.48 -4.26
N PHE A 63 -32.26 30.29 -5.34
CA PHE A 63 -31.37 31.29 -5.93
C PHE A 63 -31.06 30.98 -7.40
N ALA A 64 -30.36 31.90 -8.08
CA ALA A 64 -29.79 31.68 -9.40
C ALA A 64 -28.32 32.13 -9.47
N VAL A 65 -27.55 31.50 -10.36
CA VAL A 65 -26.14 31.80 -10.64
C VAL A 65 -25.99 32.04 -12.14
N ILE A 66 -25.16 33.00 -12.55
CA ILE A 66 -24.88 33.30 -13.95
C ILE A 66 -23.69 32.49 -14.42
N THR A 67 -23.89 31.69 -15.47
CA THR A 67 -22.89 30.79 -16.04
C THR A 67 -22.40 31.24 -17.42
N LYS A 68 -23.11 32.16 -18.08
CA LYS A 68 -22.69 32.74 -19.37
C LYS A 68 -23.35 34.09 -19.64
N VAL A 69 -22.60 35.00 -20.25
CA VAL A 69 -23.10 36.24 -20.84
C VAL A 69 -22.65 36.29 -22.30
N ASP A 70 -23.62 36.29 -23.23
CA ASP A 70 -23.36 36.19 -24.67
C ASP A 70 -23.55 37.57 -25.35
N LYS A 71 -22.60 38.48 -25.10
CA LYS A 71 -22.67 39.90 -25.48
C LYS A 71 -21.32 40.45 -25.95
N GLU A 72 -20.95 40.22 -27.21
CA GLU A 72 -19.63 40.60 -27.74
C GLU A 72 -19.28 42.10 -27.64
N ASP A 73 -20.29 42.98 -27.63
CA ASP A 73 -20.12 44.45 -27.63
C ASP A 73 -20.22 45.10 -26.23
N ILE A 74 -20.28 44.32 -25.13
CA ILE A 74 -20.44 44.89 -23.78
C ILE A 74 -19.12 45.42 -23.21
N GLU A 75 -19.13 46.66 -22.70
CA GLU A 75 -17.96 47.27 -22.01
C GLU A 75 -18.13 47.28 -20.47
N GLU A 76 -19.37 47.30 -19.97
CA GLU A 76 -19.71 47.26 -18.54
C GLU A 76 -20.84 46.27 -18.28
N PHE A 77 -20.64 45.32 -17.37
CA PHE A 77 -21.65 44.38 -16.91
C PHE A 77 -22.01 44.64 -15.44
N THR A 78 -23.30 44.64 -15.11
CA THR A 78 -23.78 44.71 -13.73
C THR A 78 -24.54 43.42 -13.42
N VAL A 79 -24.14 42.73 -12.35
CA VAL A 79 -24.83 41.54 -11.88
C VAL A 79 -26.25 41.94 -11.46
N PRO A 80 -27.31 41.37 -12.06
CA PRO A 80 -28.68 41.66 -11.64
C PRO A 80 -28.89 41.21 -10.19
N GLU A 81 -29.79 41.87 -9.45
CA GLU A 81 -30.08 41.43 -8.07
C GLU A 81 -30.91 40.15 -8.03
N THR A 82 -31.77 39.94 -9.03
CA THR A 82 -32.77 38.87 -9.07
C THR A 82 -33.04 38.35 -10.47
N TYR A 83 -33.36 37.07 -10.60
CA TYR A 83 -33.86 36.43 -11.81
C TYR A 83 -35.09 35.58 -11.47
N LYS A 84 -36.22 35.82 -12.14
CA LYS A 84 -37.52 35.14 -11.86
C LYS A 84 -37.89 35.15 -10.36
N GLU A 85 -37.79 36.33 -9.73
CA GLU A 85 -38.02 36.58 -8.29
C GLU A 85 -37.00 35.93 -7.32
N LEU A 86 -36.15 35.01 -7.78
CA LEU A 86 -35.03 34.45 -6.99
C LEU A 86 -33.84 35.43 -6.95
N PRO A 87 -33.06 35.49 -5.86
CA PRO A 87 -31.82 36.27 -5.82
C PRO A 87 -30.78 35.68 -6.78
N VAL A 88 -30.05 36.54 -7.48
CA VAL A 88 -28.87 36.14 -8.25
C VAL A 88 -27.64 36.32 -7.35
N VAL A 89 -27.00 35.20 -7.02
CA VAL A 89 -25.99 35.13 -5.94
C VAL A 89 -24.57 34.96 -6.45
N GLY A 90 -24.35 34.75 -7.76
CA GLY A 90 -22.98 34.64 -8.26
C GLY A 90 -22.76 34.55 -9.75
N LEU A 91 -21.48 34.37 -10.07
CA LEU A 91 -20.86 34.24 -11.40
C LEU A 91 -19.92 33.02 -11.36
N THR A 92 -20.12 32.06 -12.26
CA THR A 92 -19.37 30.79 -12.38
C THR A 92 -19.12 30.42 -13.85
N ASP A 93 -18.32 29.37 -14.09
CA ASP A 93 -18.24 28.63 -15.36
C ASP A 93 -17.74 29.41 -16.59
N ASP A 94 -16.79 30.33 -16.37
CA ASP A 94 -16.36 31.36 -17.34
C ASP A 94 -17.55 32.16 -17.92
N PRO A 95 -18.17 33.04 -17.12
CA PRO A 95 -19.39 33.69 -17.52
C PRO A 95 -19.19 34.77 -18.59
N PHE A 96 -17.96 35.01 -19.06
CA PHE A 96 -17.62 36.13 -19.95
C PHE A 96 -16.81 35.77 -21.21
N THR A 97 -16.61 34.50 -21.57
CA THR A 97 -15.82 34.05 -22.75
C THR A 97 -16.12 34.79 -24.07
N ASN A 98 -17.38 35.23 -24.26
CA ASN A 98 -17.81 35.95 -25.46
C ASN A 98 -17.72 37.49 -25.33
N CYS A 99 -17.54 38.04 -24.14
CA CYS A 99 -17.62 39.47 -23.83
C CYS A 99 -16.28 40.22 -24.01
N LYS A 100 -15.64 40.07 -25.18
CA LYS A 100 -14.27 40.48 -25.55
C LYS A 100 -13.95 42.00 -25.49
N LYS A 101 -14.84 42.82 -24.91
CA LYS A 101 -14.70 44.26 -24.68
C LYS A 101 -14.96 44.66 -23.22
N LEU A 102 -15.31 43.70 -22.37
CA LEU A 102 -15.71 43.93 -20.99
C LEU A 102 -14.52 44.50 -20.20
N LYS A 103 -14.72 45.71 -19.67
CA LYS A 103 -13.73 46.45 -18.88
C LYS A 103 -14.17 46.62 -17.44
N LYS A 104 -15.48 46.60 -17.19
CA LYS A 104 -16.05 46.90 -15.88
C LYS A 104 -17.09 45.89 -15.44
N ILE A 105 -16.97 45.42 -14.21
CA ILE A 105 -17.95 44.54 -13.57
C ILE A 105 -18.47 45.21 -12.29
N ASN A 106 -19.79 45.29 -12.13
CA ASN A 106 -20.43 45.75 -10.90
C ASN A 106 -21.13 44.57 -10.23
N LEU A 107 -20.70 44.19 -9.02
CA LEU A 107 -21.36 43.14 -8.24
C LEU A 107 -22.66 43.67 -7.64
N SER A 108 -23.61 42.77 -7.35
CA SER A 108 -24.86 43.14 -6.67
C SER A 108 -24.70 43.00 -5.15
N LYS A 109 -25.65 43.52 -4.35
CA LYS A 109 -25.67 43.25 -2.90
C LYS A 109 -25.90 41.78 -2.54
N ASN A 110 -26.39 40.99 -3.49
CA ASN A 110 -26.68 39.55 -3.32
C ASN A 110 -25.51 38.67 -3.78
N THR A 111 -24.50 39.21 -4.48
CA THR A 111 -23.36 38.43 -4.97
C THR A 111 -22.50 37.91 -3.81
N ALA A 112 -22.49 36.59 -3.65
CA ALA A 112 -21.76 35.81 -2.65
C ALA A 112 -20.69 34.90 -3.28
N VAL A 113 -20.87 34.50 -4.55
CA VAL A 113 -19.98 33.60 -5.30
C VAL A 113 -19.42 34.32 -6.52
N PHE A 114 -18.10 34.28 -6.72
CA PHE A 114 -17.41 35.01 -7.79
C PHE A 114 -16.11 34.29 -8.18
N ASP A 115 -16.16 33.31 -9.09
CA ASP A 115 -14.95 32.61 -9.54
C ASP A 115 -14.12 33.50 -10.49
N TRP A 116 -13.11 34.16 -9.92
CA TRP A 116 -12.36 35.22 -10.60
C TRP A 116 -11.38 34.71 -11.66
N ILE A 117 -10.84 33.49 -11.55
CA ILE A 117 -9.70 33.06 -12.40
C ILE A 117 -10.03 33.06 -13.90
N TYR A 118 -11.26 32.71 -14.26
CA TYR A 118 -11.74 32.72 -15.65
C TYR A 118 -12.11 34.13 -16.14
N ILE A 119 -12.39 35.06 -15.23
CA ILE A 119 -12.73 36.45 -15.54
C ILE A 119 -11.45 37.30 -15.70
N ALA A 120 -10.39 36.96 -14.95
CA ALA A 120 -9.12 37.69 -14.91
C ALA A 120 -8.42 37.80 -16.28
N ILE A 121 -8.67 36.87 -17.20
CA ILE A 121 -8.01 36.84 -18.52
C ILE A 121 -8.55 37.90 -19.51
N GLU A 122 -9.78 38.40 -19.32
CA GLU A 122 -10.43 39.34 -20.25
C GLU A 122 -9.93 40.79 -20.16
N GLY A 123 -9.03 41.09 -19.22
CA GLY A 123 -8.40 42.42 -19.11
C GLY A 123 -9.30 43.48 -18.47
N ILE A 124 -9.97 43.11 -17.38
CA ILE A 124 -10.87 43.98 -16.61
C ILE A 124 -10.10 45.16 -16.00
N GLU A 125 -10.60 46.37 -16.21
CA GLU A 125 -10.04 47.64 -15.72
C GLU A 125 -10.60 48.05 -14.35
N GLU A 126 -11.86 47.72 -14.04
CA GLU A 126 -12.53 48.08 -12.78
C GLU A 126 -13.50 46.98 -12.32
N ILE A 127 -13.55 46.70 -11.02
CA ILE A 127 -14.67 45.96 -10.40
C ILE A 127 -15.22 46.79 -9.23
N THR A 128 -16.54 46.86 -9.09
CA THR A 128 -17.20 47.56 -7.98
C THR A 128 -18.01 46.61 -7.10
N VAL A 129 -18.03 46.89 -5.79
CA VAL A 129 -18.80 46.17 -4.77
C VAL A 129 -19.63 47.20 -4.00
N PRO A 130 -20.96 47.08 -3.91
CA PRO A 130 -21.78 48.04 -3.17
C PRO A 130 -21.62 47.86 -1.66
N GLU A 131 -21.77 48.96 -0.91
CA GLU A 131 -21.52 48.98 0.55
C GLU A 131 -22.35 47.95 1.33
N ASP A 132 -23.57 47.66 0.86
CA ASP A 132 -24.54 46.74 1.45
C ASP A 132 -24.44 45.27 0.99
N ASN A 133 -23.49 44.94 0.09
CA ASN A 133 -23.09 43.55 -0.12
C ASN A 133 -22.57 42.95 1.20
N LYS A 134 -22.97 41.72 1.55
CA LYS A 134 -22.63 41.09 2.85
C LYS A 134 -21.36 40.25 2.84
N TYR A 135 -20.90 39.85 1.67
CA TYR A 135 -19.89 38.81 1.47
C TYR A 135 -18.53 39.40 1.07
N PHE A 136 -18.54 40.52 0.36
CA PHE A 136 -17.35 41.17 -0.19
C PHE A 136 -17.23 42.64 0.22
N SER A 137 -16.00 43.14 0.17
CA SER A 137 -15.64 44.55 0.30
C SER A 137 -14.61 44.91 -0.77
N ALA A 138 -14.47 46.21 -1.08
CA ALA A 138 -13.47 46.70 -2.03
C ALA A 138 -12.56 47.73 -1.35
N VAL A 139 -11.24 47.48 -1.40
CA VAL A 139 -10.20 48.39 -0.89
C VAL A 139 -9.28 48.76 -2.06
N ASP A 140 -9.25 50.05 -2.41
CA ASP A 140 -8.54 50.54 -3.60
C ASP A 140 -8.90 49.79 -4.91
N GLY A 141 -10.15 49.32 -5.04
CA GLY A 141 -10.61 48.55 -6.20
C GLY A 141 -10.09 47.10 -6.27
N VAL A 142 -9.43 46.60 -5.23
CA VAL A 142 -9.19 45.16 -5.01
C VAL A 142 -10.29 44.62 -4.11
N ILE A 143 -10.86 43.46 -4.46
CA ILE A 143 -11.92 42.79 -3.73
C ILE A 143 -11.34 41.87 -2.66
N TYR A 144 -11.91 41.98 -1.47
CA TYR A 144 -11.67 41.09 -0.33
C TYR A 144 -13.01 40.54 0.17
N THR A 145 -12.97 39.49 0.98
CA THR A 145 -14.13 39.11 1.82
C THR A 145 -14.55 40.28 2.74
N LYS A 146 -15.79 40.27 3.25
CA LYS A 146 -16.33 41.35 4.09
C LYS A 146 -15.58 41.53 5.42
N ASP A 147 -14.91 40.49 5.89
CA ASP A 147 -14.07 40.45 7.09
C ASP A 147 -12.57 40.68 6.80
N MET A 148 -12.22 41.02 5.56
CA MET A 148 -10.86 41.24 5.05
C MET A 148 -9.93 40.00 5.09
N LYS A 149 -10.43 38.80 5.39
CA LYS A 149 -9.61 37.59 5.57
C LYS A 149 -9.01 37.05 4.28
N GLU A 150 -9.63 37.28 3.14
CA GLU A 150 -9.18 36.73 1.86
C GLU A 150 -9.17 37.80 0.77
N LEU A 151 -8.11 37.84 -0.04
CA LEU A 151 -8.03 38.66 -1.27
C LEU A 151 -8.59 37.83 -2.42
N VAL A 152 -9.74 38.26 -2.96
CA VAL A 152 -10.57 37.51 -3.92
C VAL A 152 -10.26 37.90 -5.36
N ALA A 153 -10.16 39.20 -5.66
CA ALA A 153 -9.96 39.67 -7.05
C ALA A 153 -9.27 41.04 -7.15
N CYS A 154 -8.32 41.16 -8.07
CA CYS A 154 -7.67 42.40 -8.47
C CYS A 154 -7.85 42.60 -9.99
N PRO A 155 -8.41 43.74 -10.48
CA PRO A 155 -8.63 43.98 -11.90
C PRO A 155 -7.32 43.90 -12.71
N SER A 156 -7.24 42.97 -13.66
CA SER A 156 -6.00 42.60 -14.35
C SER A 156 -5.44 43.69 -15.28
N ALA A 157 -6.28 44.63 -15.71
CA ALA A 157 -5.91 45.83 -16.46
C ALA A 157 -6.11 47.14 -15.65
N GLY A 158 -6.36 47.06 -14.33
CA GLY A 158 -6.63 48.22 -13.46
C GLY A 158 -5.43 49.15 -13.20
N GLY A 159 -4.36 49.06 -14.00
CA GLY A 159 -3.19 49.95 -13.97
C GLY A 159 -2.36 49.94 -12.69
N LYS A 160 -2.60 49.01 -11.75
CA LYS A 160 -1.87 48.94 -10.47
C LYS A 160 -0.44 48.47 -10.69
N THR A 161 0.52 49.32 -10.35
CA THR A 161 1.96 49.00 -10.42
C THR A 161 2.53 48.45 -9.12
N GLU A 162 1.91 48.74 -7.98
CA GLU A 162 2.30 48.24 -6.67
C GLU A 162 1.04 47.90 -5.86
N LEU A 163 1.09 46.86 -5.02
CA LEU A 163 0.02 46.50 -4.11
C LEU A 163 0.58 46.17 -2.71
N THR A 164 -0.09 46.68 -1.68
CA THR A 164 0.08 46.23 -0.29
C THR A 164 -1.20 45.55 0.14
N ILE A 165 -1.10 44.29 0.56
CA ILE A 165 -2.20 43.48 1.07
C ILE A 165 -2.37 43.78 2.57
N PRO A 166 -3.58 44.03 3.09
CA PRO A 166 -3.81 44.36 4.50
C PRO A 166 -3.32 43.28 5.47
N ASP A 167 -2.92 43.69 6.68
CA ASP A 167 -2.49 42.77 7.74
C ASP A 167 -3.64 41.87 8.22
N GLU A 168 -4.90 42.25 8.00
CA GLU A 168 -6.07 41.43 8.31
C GLU A 168 -6.17 40.16 7.45
N THR A 169 -5.58 40.16 6.26
CA THR A 169 -5.69 39.08 5.26
C THR A 169 -4.83 37.86 5.64
N VAL A 170 -5.40 36.67 5.43
CA VAL A 170 -4.86 35.35 5.78
C VAL A 170 -4.62 34.51 4.53
N SER A 171 -5.42 34.70 3.47
CA SER A 171 -5.27 33.98 2.20
C SER A 171 -5.36 34.90 0.98
N ILE A 172 -4.77 34.44 -0.13
CA ILE A 172 -4.90 35.04 -1.46
C ILE A 172 -5.52 33.96 -2.35
N ASP A 173 -6.70 34.22 -2.89
CA ASP A 173 -7.59 33.24 -3.54
C ASP A 173 -7.09 32.78 -4.93
N ARG A 174 -7.72 31.73 -5.47
CA ARG A 174 -7.45 31.09 -6.76
C ARG A 174 -7.50 32.13 -7.89
N GLY A 175 -6.34 32.43 -8.47
CA GLY A 175 -6.23 33.40 -9.55
C GLY A 175 -6.45 34.87 -9.15
N ALA A 176 -6.50 35.22 -7.86
CA ALA A 176 -6.95 36.54 -7.38
C ALA A 176 -6.25 37.75 -8.01
N LEU A 177 -4.98 37.65 -8.40
CA LEU A 177 -4.21 38.68 -9.12
C LEU A 177 -3.76 38.22 -10.51
N ALA A 178 -4.34 37.14 -11.06
CA ALA A 178 -3.97 36.62 -12.36
C ALA A 178 -4.04 37.69 -13.47
N CYS A 179 -3.11 37.62 -14.42
CA CYS A 179 -2.94 38.58 -15.52
C CYS A 179 -2.74 40.06 -15.12
N CYS A 180 -2.42 40.41 -13.87
CA CYS A 180 -2.01 41.77 -13.47
C CYS A 180 -0.64 42.15 -14.06
N ARG A 181 -0.58 42.45 -15.37
CA ARG A 181 0.67 42.59 -16.13
C ARG A 181 1.47 43.86 -15.84
N ASP A 182 0.80 44.92 -15.34
CA ASP A 182 1.45 46.18 -14.94
C ASP A 182 1.99 46.16 -13.49
N LEU A 183 1.60 45.15 -12.70
CA LEU A 183 1.96 44.99 -11.29
C LEU A 183 3.42 44.56 -11.16
N LYS A 184 4.24 45.38 -10.48
CA LYS A 184 5.70 45.21 -10.32
C LYS A 184 6.11 44.79 -8.93
N LYS A 185 5.33 45.19 -7.92
CA LYS A 185 5.62 44.95 -6.50
C LYS A 185 4.38 44.49 -5.76
N VAL A 186 4.51 43.42 -4.98
CA VAL A 186 3.50 42.98 -4.01
C VAL A 186 4.14 42.91 -2.63
N THR A 187 3.46 43.46 -1.63
CA THR A 187 3.81 43.30 -0.21
C THR A 187 2.65 42.63 0.51
N MET A 188 2.90 41.45 1.07
CA MET A 188 1.87 40.67 1.77
C MET A 188 1.67 41.19 3.20
N GLY A 189 0.42 41.13 3.67
CA GLY A 189 0.08 41.43 5.07
C GLY A 189 0.68 40.38 6.03
N ALA A 190 0.97 40.80 7.26
CA ALA A 190 1.69 40.01 8.26
C ALA A 190 0.96 38.76 8.78
N ASN A 191 -0.30 38.54 8.37
CA ASN A 191 -1.07 37.34 8.69
C ASN A 191 -1.34 36.42 7.48
N VAL A 192 -0.82 36.72 6.28
CA VAL A 192 -1.00 35.83 5.12
C VAL A 192 -0.28 34.50 5.39
N GLU A 193 -1.05 33.42 5.45
CA GLU A 193 -0.59 32.06 5.74
C GLU A 193 -0.70 31.14 4.51
N LYS A 194 -1.52 31.47 3.50
CA LYS A 194 -1.71 30.66 2.27
C LYS A 194 -1.82 31.50 1.00
N ILE A 195 -1.31 30.95 -0.09
CA ILE A 195 -1.51 31.45 -1.47
C ILE A 195 -2.13 30.31 -2.29
N TYR A 196 -3.34 30.50 -2.80
CA TYR A 196 -4.07 29.48 -3.57
C TYR A 196 -3.56 29.38 -5.03
N PRO A 197 -3.95 28.32 -5.79
CA PRO A 197 -3.46 28.08 -7.14
C PRO A 197 -3.60 29.26 -8.09
N SER A 198 -2.60 29.46 -8.95
CA SER A 198 -2.56 30.52 -9.97
C SER A 198 -2.73 31.96 -9.47
N ALA A 199 -2.64 32.25 -8.16
CA ALA A 199 -2.94 33.56 -7.58
C ALA A 199 -2.26 34.77 -8.26
N PHE A 200 -1.03 34.64 -8.76
CA PHE A 200 -0.28 35.65 -9.51
C PHE A 200 0.04 35.20 -10.95
N TRP A 201 -0.68 34.22 -11.50
CA TRP A 201 -0.43 33.64 -12.81
C TRP A 201 -0.38 34.72 -13.91
N GLY A 202 0.68 34.71 -14.72
CA GLY A 202 0.84 35.66 -15.82
C GLY A 202 1.04 37.13 -15.42
N CYS A 203 1.41 37.43 -14.16
CA CYS A 203 1.85 38.77 -13.75
C CYS A 203 3.23 39.11 -14.34
N SER A 204 3.30 39.27 -15.66
CA SER A 204 4.57 39.32 -16.41
C SER A 204 5.48 40.49 -16.06
N GLY A 205 4.96 41.54 -15.44
CA GLY A 205 5.71 42.72 -14.97
C GLY A 205 6.19 42.63 -13.51
N LEU A 206 5.83 41.58 -12.77
CA LEU A 206 6.15 41.41 -11.35
C LEU A 206 7.66 41.22 -11.17
N THR A 207 8.29 42.09 -10.38
CA THR A 207 9.74 42.13 -10.12
C THR A 207 10.11 41.94 -8.65
N GLU A 208 9.19 42.25 -7.72
CA GLU A 208 9.43 42.19 -6.28
C GLU A 208 8.22 41.60 -5.54
N VAL A 209 8.45 40.61 -4.67
CA VAL A 209 7.42 40.01 -3.81
C VAL A 209 7.96 39.93 -2.38
N ASN A 210 7.38 40.71 -1.46
CA ASN A 210 7.69 40.63 -0.04
C ASN A 210 6.71 39.65 0.63
N PHE A 211 7.19 38.44 0.91
CA PHE A 211 6.39 37.37 1.50
C PHE A 211 6.14 37.55 3.00
N SER A 212 4.94 37.15 3.43
CA SER A 212 4.58 37.06 4.85
C SER A 212 5.48 36.05 5.58
N GLN A 213 5.98 36.44 6.75
CA GLN A 213 6.79 35.58 7.63
C GLN A 213 5.95 34.54 8.41
N LYS A 214 4.67 34.39 8.05
CA LYS A 214 3.80 33.28 8.47
C LYS A 214 3.42 32.33 7.34
N LEU A 215 3.74 32.65 6.08
CA LEU A 215 3.31 31.88 4.92
C LEU A 215 3.69 30.40 5.07
N LYS A 216 2.70 29.51 4.92
CA LYS A 216 2.82 28.06 5.07
C LYS A 216 2.78 27.32 3.74
N ALA A 217 1.89 27.72 2.83
CA ALA A 217 1.63 27.00 1.58
C ALA A 217 1.54 27.91 0.36
N ILE A 218 2.15 27.48 -0.76
CA ILE A 218 2.05 28.15 -2.08
C ILE A 218 1.52 27.18 -3.14
N GLY A 219 0.28 27.42 -3.57
CA GLY A 219 -0.52 26.60 -4.49
C GLY A 219 0.01 26.47 -5.92
N PHE A 220 -0.50 25.46 -6.65
CA PHE A 220 -0.08 25.12 -8.01
C PHE A 220 0.00 26.34 -8.94
N PHE A 221 1.09 26.45 -9.70
CA PHE A 221 1.32 27.53 -10.67
C PHE A 221 1.18 28.97 -10.14
N ALA A 222 1.22 29.21 -8.82
CA ALA A 222 0.87 30.52 -8.23
C ALA A 222 1.63 31.72 -8.80
N PHE A 223 2.91 31.60 -9.16
CA PHE A 223 3.71 32.66 -9.80
C PHE A 223 4.07 32.32 -11.26
N ALA A 224 3.43 31.33 -11.87
CA ALA A 224 3.82 30.86 -13.19
C ALA A 224 3.61 31.96 -14.26
N GLY A 225 4.63 32.20 -15.09
CA GLY A 225 4.63 33.28 -16.06
C GLY A 225 4.92 34.69 -15.50
N CYS A 226 5.35 34.83 -14.23
CA CYS A 226 5.94 36.06 -13.69
C CYS A 226 7.35 36.29 -14.28
N SER A 227 7.41 36.58 -15.59
CA SER A 227 8.63 36.56 -16.40
C SER A 227 9.68 37.62 -16.05
N SER A 228 9.36 38.59 -15.19
CA SER A 228 10.27 39.63 -14.70
C SER A 228 10.70 39.44 -13.24
N LEU A 229 10.28 38.36 -12.59
CA LEU A 229 10.64 38.06 -11.21
C LEU A 229 12.03 37.41 -11.21
N GLU A 230 13.08 38.20 -10.98
CA GLU A 230 14.49 37.78 -11.07
C GLU A 230 15.03 37.14 -9.78
N SER A 231 14.43 37.43 -8.62
CA SER A 231 14.79 36.84 -7.32
C SER A 231 13.61 36.89 -6.35
N VAL A 232 13.58 35.96 -5.40
CA VAL A 232 12.69 35.99 -4.23
C VAL A 232 13.44 35.47 -3.01
N ASP A 233 13.12 36.03 -1.84
CA ASP A 233 13.51 35.50 -0.53
C ASP A 233 12.30 34.75 0.04
N LEU A 234 12.38 33.42 0.19
CA LEU A 234 11.28 32.62 0.73
C LEU A 234 11.35 32.58 2.26
N PRO A 235 10.20 32.66 2.97
CA PRO A 235 10.22 32.75 4.43
C PRO A 235 10.52 31.39 5.08
N ASP A 236 11.29 31.41 6.18
CA ASP A 236 11.59 30.24 7.04
C ASP A 236 10.32 29.53 7.59
N SER A 237 9.16 30.17 7.49
CA SER A 237 7.86 29.61 7.90
C SER A 237 7.26 28.62 6.90
N LEU A 238 7.75 28.60 5.65
CA LEU A 238 7.17 27.87 4.53
C LEU A 238 7.31 26.36 4.70
N GLU A 239 6.20 25.64 4.59
CA GLU A 239 6.12 24.19 4.83
C GLU A 239 5.72 23.41 3.55
N GLU A 240 4.94 24.03 2.66
CA GLU A 240 4.38 23.40 1.46
C GLU A 240 4.57 24.27 0.20
N MET A 241 4.98 23.63 -0.91
CA MET A 241 5.02 24.26 -2.23
C MET A 241 4.53 23.26 -3.28
N TYR A 242 3.67 23.70 -4.19
CA TYR A 242 3.04 22.82 -5.18
C TYR A 242 3.69 22.86 -6.56
N GLU A 243 3.20 22.05 -7.52
CA GLU A 243 3.87 21.90 -8.82
C GLU A 243 3.83 23.21 -9.63
N GLY A 244 4.95 23.52 -10.28
CA GLY A 244 5.05 24.59 -11.27
C GLY A 244 4.92 26.02 -10.73
N VAL A 245 4.96 26.24 -9.42
CA VAL A 245 4.80 27.57 -8.76
C VAL A 245 5.61 28.67 -9.45
N PHE A 246 6.89 28.44 -9.75
CA PHE A 246 7.78 29.42 -10.39
C PHE A 246 8.08 29.14 -11.88
N LYS A 247 7.22 28.36 -12.55
CA LYS A 247 7.37 28.01 -13.97
C LYS A 247 7.39 29.27 -14.85
N ASP A 248 8.29 29.32 -15.83
CA ASP A 248 8.45 30.45 -16.77
C ASP A 248 8.74 31.82 -16.10
N THR A 249 9.31 31.82 -14.88
CA THR A 249 9.87 33.02 -14.21
C THR A 249 11.37 33.16 -14.45
N ALA A 250 11.97 34.31 -14.07
CA ALA A 250 13.41 34.56 -14.23
C ALA A 250 14.26 34.10 -13.02
N CYS A 251 13.65 33.91 -11.86
CA CYS A 251 14.31 33.53 -10.59
C CYS A 251 14.71 32.05 -10.49
N VAL A 252 14.38 31.23 -11.48
CA VAL A 252 14.70 29.80 -11.50
C VAL A 252 16.15 29.57 -11.90
N GLU A 253 16.96 29.12 -10.94
CA GLU A 253 18.30 28.58 -11.16
C GLU A 253 18.18 27.12 -11.65
N ASN A 254 18.99 26.71 -12.63
CA ASN A 254 19.17 25.30 -12.98
C ASN A 254 20.56 24.83 -12.51
N TYR A 255 20.59 23.84 -11.64
CA TYR A 255 21.80 23.20 -11.14
C TYR A 255 21.70 21.68 -11.35
N ASN A 256 22.60 21.15 -12.18
CA ASN A 256 22.65 19.74 -12.60
C ASN A 256 21.32 19.16 -13.16
N GLY A 257 20.47 20.01 -13.74
CA GLY A 257 19.17 19.61 -14.27
C GLY A 257 18.02 19.62 -13.25
N ILE A 258 18.28 19.99 -11.99
CA ILE A 258 17.25 20.33 -11.00
C ILE A 258 17.06 21.85 -11.00
N HIS A 259 15.81 22.28 -10.91
CA HIS A 259 15.43 23.70 -10.89
C HIS A 259 15.25 24.15 -9.44
N TYR A 260 15.80 25.31 -9.08
CA TYR A 260 15.77 25.86 -7.73
C TYR A 260 15.28 27.31 -7.74
N VAL A 261 14.60 27.69 -6.66
CA VAL A 261 14.32 29.08 -6.31
C VAL A 261 14.67 29.22 -4.84
N ASP A 262 15.57 30.15 -4.52
CA ASP A 262 16.17 30.24 -3.17
C ASP A 262 16.73 28.86 -2.74
N ASN A 263 16.43 28.41 -1.52
CA ASN A 263 16.80 27.12 -0.96
C ASN A 263 15.73 26.02 -1.18
N TRP A 264 14.82 26.21 -2.14
CA TRP A 264 13.80 25.21 -2.52
C TRP A 264 14.10 24.60 -3.89
N ALA A 265 13.96 23.28 -4.02
CA ALA A 265 13.91 22.60 -5.32
C ALA A 265 12.48 22.67 -5.88
N VAL A 266 12.30 23.21 -7.09
CA VAL A 266 10.99 23.57 -7.66
C VAL A 266 10.66 22.89 -8.99
N GLY A 267 11.58 22.08 -9.52
CA GLY A 267 11.40 21.36 -10.79
C GLY A 267 12.65 20.62 -11.24
N SER A 268 12.65 20.15 -12.50
CA SER A 268 13.80 19.51 -13.13
C SER A 268 13.66 19.48 -14.67
N ASP A 269 14.75 19.18 -15.38
CA ASP A 269 14.76 18.98 -16.83
C ASP A 269 14.22 17.59 -17.23
N LYS A 270 13.44 17.52 -18.33
CA LYS A 270 12.76 16.28 -18.77
C LYS A 270 13.69 15.07 -18.99
N ASN A 271 14.96 15.30 -19.31
CA ASN A 271 15.95 14.28 -19.64
C ASN A 271 16.97 14.02 -18.50
N ILE A 272 16.67 14.42 -17.26
CA ILE A 272 17.55 14.19 -16.11
C ILE A 272 17.73 12.68 -15.86
N LEU A 273 18.98 12.25 -15.62
CA LEU A 273 19.31 10.86 -15.29
C LEU A 273 19.45 10.64 -13.77
N GLN A 274 19.86 11.67 -13.03
CA GLN A 274 20.15 11.60 -11.59
C GLN A 274 19.68 12.89 -10.89
N GLY A 275 18.70 12.75 -10.01
CA GLY A 275 18.14 13.81 -9.16
C GLY A 275 18.93 13.99 -7.87
N ASP A 276 20.19 14.44 -7.95
CA ASP A 276 20.98 14.82 -6.77
C ASP A 276 20.55 16.19 -6.24
N ILE A 277 19.70 16.23 -5.21
CA ILE A 277 19.26 17.48 -4.57
C ILE A 277 20.44 18.10 -3.82
N ARG A 278 20.70 19.41 -4.04
CA ARG A 278 21.88 20.08 -3.47
C ARG A 278 21.81 20.17 -1.94
N LYS A 279 22.91 19.84 -1.26
CA LYS A 279 23.03 20.04 0.20
C LYS A 279 22.87 21.52 0.54
N GLY A 280 21.95 21.82 1.46
CA GLY A 280 21.50 23.18 1.77
C GLY A 280 20.05 23.44 1.34
N THR A 281 19.51 22.66 0.40
CA THR A 281 18.08 22.68 0.09
C THR A 281 17.25 22.38 1.34
N VAL A 282 16.26 23.21 1.63
CA VAL A 282 15.39 23.15 2.81
C VAL A 282 14.06 22.44 2.51
N GLY A 283 13.55 22.58 1.29
CA GLY A 283 12.28 21.97 0.87
C GLY A 283 12.22 21.63 -0.63
N THR A 284 11.23 20.81 -0.99
CA THR A 284 10.96 20.36 -2.36
C THR A 284 9.52 20.66 -2.73
N ALA A 285 9.27 21.24 -3.89
CA ALA A 285 7.91 21.37 -4.40
C ALA A 285 7.26 20.00 -4.69
N CYS A 286 5.94 19.97 -4.79
CA CYS A 286 5.21 18.84 -5.36
C CYS A 286 5.63 18.65 -6.84
N GLY A 287 5.79 17.40 -7.27
CA GLY A 287 5.98 17.02 -8.66
C GLY A 287 7.35 17.36 -9.27
N ILE A 288 8.40 17.67 -8.48
CA ILE A 288 9.71 18.08 -9.06
C ILE A 288 10.31 17.05 -10.03
N PHE A 289 9.96 15.77 -9.91
CA PHE A 289 10.36 14.71 -10.82
C PHE A 289 9.20 14.03 -11.58
N SER A 290 8.00 14.63 -11.62
CA SER A 290 6.90 14.17 -12.50
C SER A 290 7.36 14.08 -13.96
N GLU A 291 6.86 13.15 -14.76
CA GLU A 291 7.24 12.94 -16.18
C GLU A 291 8.74 12.70 -16.48
N ARG A 292 9.61 12.40 -15.50
CA ARG A 292 11.05 12.22 -15.73
C ARG A 292 11.44 10.78 -16.09
N TYR A 293 10.92 10.30 -17.22
CA TYR A 293 11.02 8.89 -17.68
C TYR A 293 12.45 8.34 -17.86
N SER A 294 13.47 9.20 -17.98
CA SER A 294 14.88 8.77 -18.12
C SER A 294 15.65 8.66 -16.80
N MET A 295 15.04 9.06 -15.68
CA MET A 295 15.73 9.17 -14.39
C MET A 295 15.96 7.80 -13.74
N LYS A 296 17.15 7.62 -13.13
CA LYS A 296 17.64 6.38 -12.55
C LYS A 296 17.95 6.46 -11.06
N TRP A 297 18.45 7.61 -10.60
CA TRP A 297 18.78 7.84 -9.20
C TRP A 297 18.15 9.13 -8.70
N ILE A 298 17.77 9.16 -7.42
CA ILE A 298 17.41 10.38 -6.68
C ILE A 298 18.12 10.34 -5.35
N ASN A 299 18.68 11.46 -4.92
CA ASN A 299 19.32 11.61 -3.61
C ASN A 299 18.74 12.81 -2.87
N VAL A 300 18.08 12.54 -1.75
CA VAL A 300 17.47 13.53 -0.85
C VAL A 300 18.40 13.71 0.36
N PRO A 301 19.13 14.83 0.47
CA PRO A 301 20.06 15.05 1.57
C PRO A 301 19.33 15.46 2.85
N SER A 302 19.98 15.23 3.99
CA SER A 302 19.49 15.54 5.33
C SER A 302 19.18 17.02 5.62
N SER A 303 19.51 17.94 4.70
CA SER A 303 19.10 19.36 4.82
C SER A 303 17.64 19.59 4.47
N VAL A 304 17.04 18.72 3.65
CA VAL A 304 15.64 18.83 3.25
C VAL A 304 14.76 18.45 4.44
N LYS A 305 14.06 19.44 4.98
CA LYS A 305 13.06 19.27 6.06
C LYS A 305 11.67 19.07 5.46
N HIS A 306 11.36 19.82 4.40
CA HIS A 306 10.04 19.86 3.77
C HIS A 306 10.06 19.03 2.48
N ILE A 307 10.11 17.70 2.64
CA ILE A 307 9.78 16.76 1.57
C ILE A 307 8.25 16.80 1.40
N THR A 308 7.75 16.91 0.17
CA THR A 308 6.31 16.88 -0.11
C THR A 308 5.78 15.45 -0.28
N GLU A 309 4.48 15.26 -0.05
CA GLU A 309 3.73 14.02 -0.29
C GLU A 309 3.70 13.56 -1.77
N SER A 310 4.47 14.19 -2.66
CA SER A 310 4.52 13.87 -4.10
C SER A 310 5.80 14.39 -4.77
N LEU A 311 6.97 14.11 -4.20
CA LEU A 311 8.30 14.33 -4.80
C LEU A 311 8.39 13.78 -6.25
N ILE A 312 7.70 12.67 -6.54
CA ILE A 312 7.50 12.11 -7.89
C ILE A 312 6.05 11.70 -8.09
N ILE A 313 5.40 12.15 -9.17
CA ILE A 313 4.10 11.63 -9.63
C ILE A 313 4.27 10.94 -11.01
N GLY A 314 3.74 9.72 -11.15
CA GLY A 314 3.87 8.93 -12.38
C GLY A 314 2.68 8.04 -12.64
N LEU A 315 1.63 8.63 -13.22
CA LEU A 315 0.39 7.94 -13.57
C LEU A 315 0.58 7.10 -14.85
N GLY A 316 0.77 5.79 -14.68
CA GLY A 316 0.47 4.79 -15.71
C GLY A 316 1.56 4.44 -16.73
N GLN A 317 2.82 4.85 -16.54
CA GLN A 317 3.95 4.35 -17.37
C GLN A 317 5.10 3.79 -16.50
N ASN A 318 5.92 2.94 -17.10
CA ASN A 318 7.03 2.26 -16.43
C ASN A 318 8.21 3.23 -16.19
N TYR A 319 8.42 3.62 -14.93
CA TYR A 319 9.61 4.35 -14.49
C TYR A 319 10.64 3.37 -13.94
N ASP A 320 11.65 3.01 -14.73
CA ASP A 320 12.78 2.20 -14.26
C ASP A 320 13.74 3.04 -13.38
N ILE A 321 13.30 3.52 -12.22
CA ILE A 321 14.21 4.12 -11.23
C ILE A 321 14.98 2.99 -10.54
N ASP A 322 16.30 3.08 -10.57
CA ASP A 322 17.17 2.11 -9.89
C ASP A 322 17.11 2.33 -8.37
N PHE A 323 17.40 3.55 -7.88
CA PHE A 323 17.36 3.84 -6.43
C PHE A 323 16.83 5.24 -6.09
N VAL A 324 16.16 5.35 -4.94
CA VAL A 324 15.86 6.61 -4.25
C VAL A 324 16.50 6.58 -2.86
N SER A 325 17.44 7.50 -2.61
CA SER A 325 18.21 7.60 -1.37
C SER A 325 17.66 8.72 -0.48
N PHE A 326 17.32 8.40 0.77
CA PHE A 326 16.86 9.35 1.79
C PHE A 326 17.83 9.40 2.97
N HIS A 327 18.29 10.61 3.30
CA HIS A 327 19.15 10.87 4.47
C HIS A 327 18.40 11.64 5.58
N ASN A 328 17.06 11.57 5.57
CA ASN A 328 16.17 12.45 6.34
C ASN A 328 15.61 11.73 7.58
N ASP A 329 15.37 12.46 8.67
CA ASP A 329 14.81 11.92 9.91
C ASP A 329 13.31 11.59 9.81
N THR A 330 12.68 11.99 8.70
CA THR A 330 11.24 11.90 8.41
C THR A 330 11.08 11.72 6.89
N ILE A 331 10.18 10.82 6.47
CA ILE A 331 9.76 10.68 5.07
C ILE A 331 8.21 10.71 5.04
N PRO A 332 7.58 11.60 4.26
CA PRO A 332 6.12 11.63 4.13
C PRO A 332 5.58 10.36 3.47
N ASP A 333 4.34 10.01 3.78
CA ASP A 333 3.58 9.09 2.94
C ASP A 333 3.36 9.69 1.54
N ARG A 334 3.15 8.80 0.56
CA ARG A 334 2.92 9.13 -0.86
C ARG A 334 4.02 9.91 -1.59
N CYS A 335 5.08 10.37 -0.91
CA CYS A 335 6.18 11.16 -1.47
C CYS A 335 6.75 10.62 -2.80
N LEU A 336 6.77 9.30 -2.96
CA LEU A 336 6.95 8.65 -4.25
C LEU A 336 5.58 8.12 -4.71
N ALA A 337 5.17 8.37 -5.96
CA ALA A 337 3.88 7.91 -6.50
C ALA A 337 4.02 7.34 -7.93
N ILE A 338 4.92 6.34 -8.08
CA ILE A 338 5.29 5.73 -9.37
C ILE A 338 5.39 4.21 -9.31
N ASN A 339 5.17 3.54 -10.45
CA ASN A 339 5.52 2.13 -10.66
C ASN A 339 7.00 2.01 -11.12
N GLY A 340 7.80 1.15 -10.47
CA GLY A 340 9.09 0.70 -11.01
C GLY A 340 10.38 1.07 -10.26
N ILE A 341 10.31 1.63 -9.05
CA ILE A 341 11.51 1.81 -8.20
C ILE A 341 12.06 0.44 -7.78
N LYS A 342 13.34 0.16 -8.05
CA LYS A 342 13.99 -1.11 -7.65
C LYS A 342 14.46 -1.09 -6.20
N GLY A 343 14.99 0.04 -5.71
CA GLY A 343 15.47 0.21 -4.34
C GLY A 343 15.09 1.54 -3.71
N ILE A 344 14.78 1.53 -2.42
CA ILE A 344 14.67 2.71 -1.57
C ILE A 344 15.71 2.57 -0.45
N GLU A 345 16.67 3.48 -0.37
CA GLU A 345 17.73 3.49 0.63
C GLU A 345 17.38 4.49 1.73
N ILE A 346 17.23 4.02 2.97
CA ILE A 346 16.88 4.85 4.13
C ILE A 346 18.07 4.82 5.10
N TYR A 347 18.83 5.90 5.11
CA TYR A 347 20.11 5.98 5.83
C TYR A 347 19.99 6.36 7.31
N ASP A 348 18.85 6.93 7.73
CA ASP A 348 18.54 7.15 9.16
C ASP A 348 17.79 5.92 9.73
N PRO A 349 18.33 5.21 10.74
CA PRO A 349 17.71 4.00 11.31
C PRO A 349 16.46 4.28 12.16
N LYS A 350 16.10 5.56 12.34
CA LYS A 350 14.92 6.04 13.04
C LYS A 350 14.00 6.88 12.15
N CYS A 351 14.27 6.94 10.85
CA CYS A 351 13.48 7.70 9.90
C CYS A 351 11.98 7.52 10.15
N LYS A 352 11.28 8.60 10.48
CA LYS A 352 9.83 8.63 10.71
C LYS A 352 9.12 8.58 9.37
N ILE A 353 8.89 7.37 8.90
CA ILE A 353 8.08 7.12 7.71
C ILE A 353 6.61 7.31 8.12
N THR A 354 5.96 8.36 7.63
CA THR A 354 4.61 8.71 8.12
C THR A 354 3.55 7.70 7.69
N ASP A 355 2.53 7.59 8.52
CA ASP A 355 1.40 6.67 8.35
C ASP A 355 0.12 7.46 8.61
N SER A 356 -0.22 8.37 7.69
CA SER A 356 -1.50 9.06 7.73
C SER A 356 -2.65 8.10 7.40
N LYS A 357 -3.79 8.27 8.07
CA LYS A 357 -5.05 7.57 7.78
C LYS A 357 -6.07 8.43 7.04
N THR A 358 -5.72 9.68 6.75
CA THR A 358 -6.68 10.75 6.42
C THR A 358 -6.10 11.70 5.39
N ALA A 359 -6.99 12.30 4.59
CA ALA A 359 -6.71 13.27 3.55
C ALA A 359 -5.83 12.75 2.39
N LEU A 360 -6.45 12.58 1.22
CA LEU A 360 -5.96 13.37 0.08
C LEU A 360 -6.28 14.85 0.39
N PRO A 361 -5.48 15.83 -0.06
CA PRO A 361 -5.91 17.22 -0.06
C PRO A 361 -7.30 17.34 -0.72
N ALA A 362 -8.19 18.16 -0.18
CA ALA A 362 -9.62 18.14 -0.52
C ALA A 362 -9.95 18.35 -2.01
N TYR A 363 -9.00 18.88 -2.79
CA TYR A 363 -9.09 19.06 -4.25
C TYR A 363 -8.72 17.80 -5.08
N TRP A 364 -8.47 16.65 -4.46
CA TRP A 364 -8.27 15.34 -5.11
C TRP A 364 -9.40 14.35 -4.76
N VAL A 365 -10.65 14.83 -4.70
CA VAL A 365 -11.81 13.93 -4.81
C VAL A 365 -11.87 13.42 -6.26
N GLU A 366 -11.90 12.10 -6.44
CA GLU A 366 -12.21 11.49 -7.74
C GLU A 366 -13.70 11.74 -8.05
N HIS A 367 -13.96 12.85 -8.75
CA HIS A 367 -15.23 13.07 -9.44
C HIS A 367 -15.32 12.14 -10.66
N ASP A 368 -16.10 11.06 -10.55
CA ASP A 368 -16.41 10.17 -11.69
C ASP A 368 -17.49 10.77 -12.59
N ASP A 369 -17.19 11.93 -13.17
CA ASP A 369 -18.04 12.60 -14.16
C ASP A 369 -17.83 12.03 -15.59
N SER A 370 -17.23 10.84 -15.70
CA SER A 370 -16.74 10.26 -16.97
C SER A 370 -17.66 9.23 -17.62
N PHE A 371 -18.93 9.12 -17.17
CA PHE A 371 -19.98 8.39 -17.89
C PHE A 371 -21.27 9.21 -18.10
N VAL A 372 -21.15 10.29 -18.89
CA VAL A 372 -22.32 10.90 -19.55
C VAL A 372 -22.66 10.07 -20.81
N PRO A 373 -23.77 9.31 -20.85
CA PRO A 373 -24.12 8.51 -22.02
C PRO A 373 -24.60 9.41 -23.16
N SER A 374 -23.74 9.64 -24.15
CA SER A 374 -24.12 10.37 -25.37
C SER A 374 -24.90 9.46 -26.33
N ASP A 375 -26.21 9.71 -26.47
CA ASP A 375 -27.09 8.93 -27.34
C ASP A 375 -26.64 8.91 -28.81
N LYS A 376 -26.09 7.77 -29.26
CA LYS A 376 -26.35 7.16 -30.57
C LYS A 376 -25.83 5.72 -30.68
N GLU A 377 -26.68 4.86 -31.23
CA GLU A 377 -26.26 3.56 -31.77
C GLU A 377 -25.41 3.76 -33.03
N GLU A 378 -24.21 3.19 -33.08
CA GLU A 378 -23.65 2.57 -34.30
C GLU A 378 -22.45 1.67 -33.94
N GLN A 379 -22.55 0.36 -34.20
CA GLN A 379 -21.42 -0.57 -34.05
C GLN A 379 -20.55 -0.60 -35.31
N PRO A 380 -19.21 -0.70 -35.18
CA PRO A 380 -18.38 -1.23 -36.27
C PRO A 380 -17.26 -2.19 -35.85
N THR A 381 -17.51 -3.49 -36.12
CA THR A 381 -16.61 -4.42 -36.84
C THR A 381 -15.34 -5.04 -36.20
N GLU A 382 -15.05 -6.27 -36.65
CA GLU A 382 -13.87 -7.09 -36.32
C GLU A 382 -12.53 -6.49 -36.79
N TYR A 383 -11.45 -6.78 -36.05
CA TYR A 383 -10.07 -6.70 -36.58
C TYR A 383 -9.49 -8.10 -36.81
N LYS A 384 -8.94 -8.35 -38.01
CA LYS A 384 -8.40 -9.65 -38.43
C LYS A 384 -6.89 -9.76 -38.22
N LEU A 385 -6.42 -10.94 -37.78
CA LEU A 385 -4.99 -11.24 -37.69
C LEU A 385 -4.30 -11.19 -39.06
N GLY A 386 -3.24 -10.38 -39.16
CA GLY A 386 -2.27 -10.44 -40.25
C GLY A 386 -1.20 -11.50 -39.98
N ARG A 387 -1.13 -12.55 -40.79
CA ARG A 387 -0.01 -13.51 -40.78
C ARG A 387 1.17 -12.97 -41.60
N THR A 388 2.39 -13.12 -41.09
CA THR A 388 3.62 -13.03 -41.89
C THR A 388 4.37 -14.36 -41.85
N THR A 389 4.33 -15.10 -42.95
CA THR A 389 5.12 -16.33 -43.11
C THR A 389 6.58 -16.01 -43.41
N VAL A 390 7.50 -16.54 -42.61
CA VAL A 390 8.94 -16.50 -42.91
C VAL A 390 9.24 -17.47 -44.06
N SER A 391 9.81 -16.96 -45.16
CA SER A 391 10.27 -17.77 -46.29
C SER A 391 11.71 -18.24 -46.08
N SER A 392 12.04 -19.43 -46.57
CA SER A 392 13.34 -20.08 -46.36
C SER A 392 14.20 -20.13 -47.63
N SER A 393 15.51 -19.87 -47.48
CA SER A 393 16.50 -19.96 -48.55
C SER A 393 17.86 -20.49 -48.08
N SER A 394 17.96 -21.82 -48.06
CA SER A 394 19.18 -22.63 -48.30
C SER A 394 20.49 -22.37 -47.51
N SER A 395 20.82 -23.36 -46.67
CA SER A 395 22.14 -24.01 -46.49
C SER A 395 23.36 -23.24 -45.92
N GLY A 396 23.80 -23.65 -44.73
CA GLY A 396 25.09 -23.28 -44.13
C GLY A 396 25.50 -24.09 -42.87
N SER A 397 25.83 -25.38 -43.02
CA SER A 397 26.41 -26.32 -42.01
C SER A 397 25.87 -26.30 -40.56
N LYS A 398 25.10 -27.29 -40.08
CA LYS A 398 25.47 -28.71 -39.84
C LYS A 398 26.73 -28.99 -39.00
N THR A 399 27.10 -28.14 -38.03
CA THR A 399 28.24 -28.44 -37.12
C THR A 399 27.91 -28.41 -35.60
N VAL A 400 26.80 -27.82 -35.15
CA VAL A 400 26.46 -27.75 -33.70
C VAL A 400 25.40 -28.79 -33.27
N GLN A 401 24.45 -29.15 -34.15
CA GLN A 401 23.32 -30.05 -33.85
C GLN A 401 23.69 -31.54 -33.65
N LYS A 402 24.95 -31.87 -33.30
CA LYS A 402 25.41 -33.25 -33.08
C LYS A 402 26.55 -33.38 -32.05
N ALA A 403 26.64 -32.46 -31.09
CA ALA A 403 27.66 -32.47 -30.04
C ALA A 403 27.12 -32.68 -28.62
N ILE A 404 25.84 -32.37 -28.35
CA ILE A 404 25.23 -32.46 -27.01
C ILE A 404 23.81 -33.05 -27.14
N ASN A 405 23.71 -34.35 -27.44
CA ASN A 405 22.46 -35.13 -27.26
C ASN A 405 22.63 -36.66 -27.41
N THR A 406 23.80 -37.22 -27.06
CA THR A 406 23.97 -38.68 -26.98
C THR A 406 25.07 -39.05 -25.99
N GLU A 407 24.81 -38.87 -24.70
CA GLU A 407 25.40 -39.74 -23.67
C GLU A 407 24.41 -39.85 -22.50
N LEU A 408 24.03 -41.09 -22.17
CA LEU A 408 23.34 -41.56 -20.97
C LEU A 408 21.92 -41.03 -20.66
N ILE A 409 20.94 -41.84 -21.07
CA ILE A 409 19.79 -42.21 -20.20
C ILE A 409 20.16 -43.58 -19.58
N GLU A 410 19.54 -43.97 -18.45
CA GLU A 410 19.76 -45.20 -17.65
C GLU A 410 21.08 -45.12 -16.83
N LEU A 411 21.04 -44.99 -15.50
CA LEU A 411 20.31 -45.84 -14.54
C LEU A 411 19.51 -45.06 -13.46
N ASP A 412 18.64 -45.82 -12.79
CA ASP A 412 18.01 -45.52 -11.49
C ASP A 412 18.62 -46.46 -10.41
N GLU A 413 18.12 -46.39 -9.18
CA GLU A 413 18.43 -47.24 -8.00
C GLU A 413 19.70 -46.92 -7.17
N ASP A 414 19.54 -46.97 -5.85
CA ASP A 414 20.52 -47.02 -4.74
C ASP A 414 21.73 -46.04 -4.71
N ILE A 415 21.53 -44.89 -4.05
CA ILE A 415 22.41 -44.47 -2.93
C ILE A 415 21.54 -44.05 -1.74
N SER A 416 21.80 -44.66 -0.58
CA SER A 416 21.24 -44.28 0.73
C SER A 416 22.37 -43.88 1.71
N ASN A 417 21.99 -43.18 2.78
CA ASN A 417 22.82 -42.65 3.90
C ASN A 417 23.50 -41.28 3.66
N ASP A 418 23.52 -40.45 4.71
CA ASP A 418 23.72 -38.99 4.65
C ASP A 418 25.17 -38.48 4.53
N ASP A 419 26.17 -39.31 4.85
CA ASP A 419 27.57 -38.85 5.03
C ASP A 419 28.25 -38.29 3.75
N ASP A 420 27.78 -38.68 2.56
CA ASP A 420 28.35 -38.23 1.28
C ASP A 420 27.86 -36.83 0.86
N TYR A 421 26.68 -36.40 1.32
CA TYR A 421 26.16 -35.05 1.06
C TYR A 421 27.00 -33.99 1.77
N VAL A 422 27.34 -34.22 3.04
CA VAL A 422 28.10 -33.26 3.88
C VAL A 422 29.50 -32.99 3.31
N GLN A 423 30.23 -34.03 2.87
CA GLN A 423 31.55 -33.83 2.27
C GLN A 423 31.50 -33.14 0.90
N LYS A 424 30.46 -33.40 0.09
CA LYS A 424 30.27 -32.74 -1.21
C LYS A 424 29.84 -31.28 -1.07
N MET A 425 29.03 -30.95 -0.06
CA MET A 425 28.70 -29.55 0.27
C MET A 425 29.92 -28.79 0.82
N ALA A 426 30.72 -29.39 1.70
CA ALA A 426 31.97 -28.78 2.18
C ALA A 426 32.98 -28.50 1.04
N ALA A 427 33.12 -29.46 0.10
CA ALA A 427 33.95 -29.29 -1.10
C ALA A 427 33.34 -28.33 -2.15
N LEU A 428 32.06 -27.95 -2.00
CA LEU A 428 31.40 -26.92 -2.80
C LEU A 428 31.60 -25.54 -2.17
N ASP A 429 31.48 -25.41 -0.84
CA ASP A 429 31.77 -24.16 -0.10
C ASP A 429 33.23 -23.70 -0.27
N GLU A 430 34.20 -24.62 -0.14
CA GLU A 430 35.63 -24.32 -0.35
C GLU A 430 35.94 -23.87 -1.79
N LYS A 431 35.00 -24.09 -2.71
CA LYS A 431 35.04 -23.66 -4.11
C LYS A 431 34.27 -22.35 -4.35
N ILE A 432 33.12 -22.17 -3.70
CA ILE A 432 32.31 -20.94 -3.73
C ILE A 432 33.10 -19.75 -3.15
N GLN A 433 33.85 -19.97 -2.06
CA GLN A 433 34.72 -18.95 -1.46
C GLN A 433 35.87 -18.46 -2.37
N LYS A 434 36.02 -19.01 -3.58
CA LYS A 434 37.19 -18.79 -4.46
C LYS A 434 36.91 -18.00 -5.74
N ASP A 435 35.71 -18.14 -6.31
CA ASP A 435 35.33 -17.52 -7.61
C ASP A 435 34.18 -16.48 -7.51
N ASN A 436 33.73 -16.17 -6.28
CA ASN A 436 32.99 -14.95 -5.90
C ASN A 436 31.73 -14.60 -6.75
N SER A 437 30.99 -15.62 -7.21
CA SER A 437 29.76 -15.51 -8.01
C SER A 437 28.98 -16.85 -8.06
N SER A 438 27.64 -16.95 -8.24
CA SER A 438 26.52 -15.98 -8.10
C SER A 438 25.13 -16.62 -8.44
N PHE A 439 24.03 -16.05 -7.91
CA PHE A 439 22.64 -15.96 -8.47
C PHE A 439 21.66 -17.15 -8.62
N ALA A 440 20.37 -16.83 -8.41
CA ALA A 440 19.25 -16.86 -9.41
C ALA A 440 18.14 -15.87 -8.92
N ILE A 441 17.35 -15.08 -9.66
CA ILE A 441 17.07 -14.77 -11.10
C ILE A 441 15.87 -15.49 -11.78
N ALA A 442 14.81 -14.72 -12.06
CA ALA A 442 13.75 -14.91 -13.07
C ALA A 442 13.12 -13.52 -13.44
N GLN A 443 12.18 -13.42 -14.41
CA GLN A 443 11.83 -12.14 -15.10
C GLN A 443 10.33 -11.92 -15.45
N PRO A 444 9.90 -10.67 -15.81
CA PRO A 444 8.48 -10.25 -15.82
C PRO A 444 7.88 -9.82 -17.18
N VAL A 445 6.54 -9.84 -17.28
CA VAL A 445 5.63 -8.94 -18.05
C VAL A 445 4.16 -9.27 -17.68
N GLU A 446 3.10 -8.46 -17.89
CA GLU A 446 2.84 -7.01 -17.75
C GLU A 446 1.34 -6.74 -18.05
N GLY A 447 0.56 -6.11 -17.15
CA GLY A 447 -0.93 -6.20 -17.21
C GLY A 447 -1.81 -5.12 -16.54
N THR A 448 -1.32 -3.90 -16.29
CA THR A 448 -2.09 -2.75 -15.67
C THR A 448 -2.55 -2.89 -14.21
N VAL A 449 -2.83 -1.74 -13.57
CA VAL A 449 -2.90 -1.57 -12.09
C VAL A 449 -3.88 -0.47 -11.68
N HIS A 450 -4.70 -0.70 -10.65
CA HIS A 450 -5.30 0.36 -9.83
C HIS A 450 -4.99 0.16 -8.33
N SER A 451 -4.72 1.28 -7.65
CA SER A 451 -4.26 1.43 -6.25
C SER A 451 -5.40 1.28 -5.22
N ALA A 452 -5.21 1.20 -3.90
CA ALA A 452 -4.04 1.41 -3.03
C ALA A 452 -4.11 0.40 -1.83
N PRO A 453 -3.47 0.53 -0.63
CA PRO A 453 -2.71 1.63 -0.01
C PRO A 453 -1.21 1.36 0.05
N ILE A 454 -0.39 2.35 -0.31
CA ILE A 454 1.07 2.25 -0.22
C ILE A 454 1.63 3.59 0.30
N LYS A 455 2.47 3.51 1.33
CA LYS A 455 3.28 4.62 1.86
C LYS A 455 4.69 4.49 1.29
N ILE A 456 5.47 5.58 1.15
CA ILE A 456 6.66 5.67 0.27
C ILE A 456 6.52 4.87 -1.04
N GLY A 457 5.73 5.38 -1.99
CA GLY A 457 5.52 4.69 -3.27
C GLY A 457 4.07 4.30 -3.50
N ALA A 458 3.16 5.26 -3.71
CA ALA A 458 1.72 5.01 -3.92
C ALA A 458 1.38 4.01 -5.04
N ARG A 459 2.36 3.68 -5.90
CA ARG A 459 2.30 2.63 -6.94
C ARG A 459 3.58 1.76 -7.01
N THR A 460 4.44 1.70 -5.98
CA THR A 460 5.66 0.86 -6.03
C THR A 460 5.33 -0.61 -6.00
N LYS A 461 6.08 -1.41 -6.78
CA LYS A 461 5.91 -2.86 -6.86
C LYS A 461 6.27 -3.53 -5.53
N VAL A 462 5.86 -4.79 -5.37
CA VAL A 462 6.16 -5.61 -4.18
C VAL A 462 7.65 -5.98 -4.11
N ASP A 463 8.34 -6.04 -5.26
CA ASP A 463 9.78 -6.33 -5.37
C ASP A 463 10.70 -5.13 -5.11
N THR A 464 10.16 -3.93 -4.85
CA THR A 464 10.96 -2.77 -4.40
C THR A 464 11.68 -3.10 -3.10
N LEU A 465 13.01 -3.13 -3.16
CA LEU A 465 13.89 -3.44 -2.04
C LEU A 465 14.00 -2.23 -1.10
N ILE A 466 13.73 -2.44 0.18
CA ILE A 466 13.97 -1.43 1.22
C ILE A 466 15.32 -1.71 1.85
N TYR A 467 16.23 -0.75 1.77
CA TYR A 467 17.55 -0.84 2.38
C TYR A 467 17.63 0.05 3.61
N GLY A 468 18.19 -0.46 4.71
CA GLY A 468 18.40 0.30 5.94
C GLY A 468 19.34 -0.43 6.91
N ALA A 469 19.44 0.04 8.15
CA ALA A 469 20.13 -0.69 9.20
C ALA A 469 19.22 -1.81 9.76
N PRO A 470 19.73 -3.00 10.14
CA PRO A 470 18.94 -3.99 10.87
C PRO A 470 18.38 -3.42 12.18
N GLY A 471 17.13 -3.73 12.51
CA GLY A 471 16.38 -3.16 13.62
C GLY A 471 15.92 -1.71 13.42
N SER A 472 16.03 -1.16 12.20
CA SER A 472 15.61 0.22 11.91
C SER A 472 14.11 0.36 11.64
N THR A 473 13.62 1.59 11.68
CA THR A 473 12.26 1.92 11.19
C THR A 473 12.05 1.59 9.72
N ALA A 474 13.13 1.47 8.92
CA ALA A 474 13.06 1.00 7.54
C ALA A 474 12.85 -0.52 7.44
N GLU A 475 13.40 -1.31 8.39
CA GLU A 475 13.07 -2.73 8.53
C GLU A 475 11.66 -2.92 9.10
N ASP A 476 11.28 -2.18 10.15
CA ASP A 476 9.91 -2.17 10.70
C ASP A 476 8.88 -1.86 9.60
N TYR A 477 9.15 -0.84 8.78
CA TYR A 477 8.35 -0.46 7.61
C TYR A 477 8.31 -1.58 6.57
N ALA A 478 9.45 -2.20 6.24
CA ALA A 478 9.51 -3.26 5.24
C ALA A 478 8.69 -4.49 5.68
N VAL A 479 8.83 -4.90 6.94
CA VAL A 479 8.03 -5.97 7.56
C VAL A 479 6.54 -5.60 7.54
N LYS A 480 6.19 -4.39 8.01
CA LYS A 480 4.80 -3.89 8.09
C LYS A 480 4.09 -3.82 6.74
N TYR A 481 4.80 -3.51 5.66
CA TYR A 481 4.24 -3.40 4.30
C TYR A 481 4.66 -4.55 3.36
N ARG A 482 5.09 -5.68 3.92
CA ARG A 482 5.44 -6.92 3.20
C ARG A 482 6.42 -6.67 2.03
N ARG A 483 7.44 -5.84 2.25
CA ARG A 483 8.55 -5.57 1.31
C ARG A 483 9.79 -6.36 1.70
N MET A 484 10.64 -6.65 0.71
CA MET A 484 11.96 -7.22 0.96
C MET A 484 12.86 -6.17 1.64
N PHE A 485 13.25 -6.43 2.89
CA PHE A 485 14.31 -5.69 3.55
C PHE A 485 15.70 -6.21 3.13
N LYS A 486 16.68 -5.31 3.04
CA LYS A 486 18.10 -5.63 2.98
C LYS A 486 18.89 -4.74 3.94
N PRO A 487 19.89 -5.27 4.65
CA PRO A 487 20.95 -4.44 5.23
C PRO A 487 21.56 -3.57 4.13
N LEU A 488 21.63 -2.27 4.37
CA LEU A 488 22.23 -1.32 3.44
C LEU A 488 23.74 -1.61 3.37
N GLU A 489 24.24 -2.05 2.21
CA GLU A 489 25.69 -2.26 2.03
C GLU A 489 26.39 -0.92 2.12
N VAL A 490 27.03 -0.69 3.27
CA VAL A 490 27.44 0.64 3.68
C VAL A 490 28.62 1.10 2.81
N ARG A 491 28.45 2.23 2.12
CA ARG A 491 29.52 2.89 1.34
C ARG A 491 30.72 3.20 2.24
N ASP A 492 31.93 3.23 1.68
CA ASP A 492 33.17 3.42 2.46
C ASP A 492 33.22 4.70 3.32
N ASP A 493 32.49 5.75 2.92
CA ASP A 493 32.33 7.02 3.64
C ASP A 493 31.26 6.98 4.76
N LEU A 494 30.43 5.93 4.78
CA LEU A 494 29.38 5.70 5.78
C LEU A 494 29.65 4.49 6.68
N LYS A 495 30.64 3.65 6.34
CA LYS A 495 30.96 2.42 7.08
C LYS A 495 31.17 2.73 8.57
N PRO A 496 30.51 1.99 9.48
CA PRO A 496 30.61 2.31 10.89
C PRO A 496 32.06 2.16 11.37
N THR A 497 32.51 3.12 12.17
CA THR A 497 33.79 2.98 12.86
C THR A 497 33.66 1.87 13.90
N ILE A 498 34.42 0.79 13.69
CA ILE A 498 34.42 -0.39 14.56
C ILE A 498 35.34 -0.12 15.74
N ILE A 499 34.80 -0.21 16.94
CA ILE A 499 35.50 -0.02 18.21
C ILE A 499 35.33 -1.32 18.99
N ASN A 500 36.41 -2.09 19.13
CA ASN A 500 36.41 -3.32 19.92
C ASN A 500 36.74 -3.00 21.38
N ASP A 501 35.87 -3.41 22.29
CA ASP A 501 36.13 -3.51 23.72
C ASP A 501 36.32 -4.99 24.06
N ASP A 502 37.52 -5.49 23.78
CA ASP A 502 37.89 -6.91 23.94
C ASP A 502 37.85 -7.36 25.41
N ASP A 503 38.03 -6.43 26.36
CA ASP A 503 37.93 -6.68 27.81
C ASP A 503 36.46 -6.80 28.27
N ALA A 504 35.52 -6.09 27.62
CA ALA A 504 34.08 -6.20 27.92
C ALA A 504 33.35 -7.27 27.08
N GLY A 505 33.93 -7.74 25.97
CA GLY A 505 33.26 -8.65 25.01
C GLY A 505 32.22 -7.93 24.14
N VAL A 506 32.45 -6.65 23.82
CA VAL A 506 31.51 -5.81 23.06
C VAL A 506 32.21 -5.12 21.89
N THR A 507 31.70 -5.33 20.67
CA THR A 507 32.08 -4.54 19.49
C THR A 507 31.05 -3.45 19.24
N TYR A 508 31.45 -2.20 19.41
CA TYR A 508 30.64 -1.04 19.06
C TYR A 508 30.83 -0.68 17.58
N LYS A 509 29.74 -0.32 16.92
CA LYS A 509 29.71 0.20 15.55
C LYS A 509 29.19 1.63 15.61
N LYS A 510 30.08 2.63 15.49
CA LYS A 510 29.72 4.05 15.48
C LYS A 510 29.32 4.50 14.08
N TYR A 511 28.08 4.94 13.91
CA TYR A 511 27.52 5.38 12.63
C TYR A 511 27.42 6.91 12.62
N MET A 512 28.45 7.56 12.07
CA MET A 512 28.68 9.01 12.21
C MET A 512 28.75 9.44 13.70
N ASP A 513 28.70 10.74 14.00
CA ASP A 513 28.69 11.25 15.38
C ASP A 513 27.28 11.26 16.02
N THR A 514 26.28 10.59 15.41
CA THR A 514 24.87 10.67 15.82
C THR A 514 24.38 9.46 16.63
N TYR A 515 24.96 8.28 16.42
CA TYR A 515 24.70 7.09 17.25
C TYR A 515 25.76 5.99 17.08
N ALA A 516 25.75 5.04 18.00
CA ALA A 516 26.44 3.76 17.89
C ALA A 516 25.48 2.59 18.18
N THR A 517 25.85 1.40 17.72
CA THR A 517 25.21 0.14 18.12
C THR A 517 26.22 -0.75 18.83
N ALA A 518 25.77 -1.52 19.82
CA ALA A 518 26.61 -2.46 20.55
C ALA A 518 26.32 -3.90 20.10
N ASN A 519 27.37 -4.66 19.82
CA ASN A 519 27.29 -6.05 19.39
C ASN A 519 28.01 -6.88 20.46
N VAL A 520 27.28 -7.60 21.30
CA VAL A 520 27.83 -8.44 22.36
C VAL A 520 28.13 -9.83 21.79
N TYR A 521 29.39 -10.26 21.83
CA TYR A 521 29.88 -11.46 21.15
C TYR A 521 31.12 -12.01 21.87
N ILE A 522 31.11 -13.30 22.26
CA ILE A 522 32.22 -13.93 23.02
C ILE A 522 32.61 -15.25 22.36
N ASN A 523 33.70 -15.22 21.60
CA ASN A 523 34.09 -16.34 20.73
C ASN A 523 34.96 -17.43 21.42
N ASN A 524 35.32 -17.23 22.69
CA ASN A 524 36.38 -18.00 23.37
C ASN A 524 35.87 -19.09 24.34
N GLY A 525 34.55 -19.29 24.45
CA GLY A 525 33.95 -20.33 25.29
C GLY A 525 33.89 -20.04 26.80
N ASP A 526 34.75 -19.16 27.33
CA ASP A 526 34.66 -18.67 28.71
C ASP A 526 33.36 -17.88 28.97
N THR A 527 32.77 -18.04 30.15
CA THR A 527 31.60 -17.26 30.61
C THR A 527 32.06 -15.97 31.29
N ILE A 528 31.68 -14.81 30.73
CA ILE A 528 31.89 -13.51 31.41
C ILE A 528 30.78 -13.33 32.45
N LYS A 529 31.15 -12.98 33.70
CA LYS A 529 30.15 -12.85 34.78
C LYS A 529 29.19 -11.70 34.58
N GLU A 530 29.69 -10.56 34.11
CA GLU A 530 28.88 -9.36 33.93
C GLU A 530 29.44 -8.52 32.79
N ILE A 531 28.65 -8.34 31.74
CA ILE A 531 28.94 -7.43 30.63
C ILE A 531 28.21 -6.13 30.91
N THR A 532 28.89 -4.99 30.73
CA THR A 532 28.27 -3.67 30.84
C THR A 532 28.47 -2.92 29.55
N ILE A 533 27.38 -2.70 28.82
CA ILE A 533 27.41 -1.95 27.57
C ILE A 533 27.49 -0.46 27.91
N ALA A 534 28.47 0.23 27.34
CA ALA A 534 28.66 1.67 27.55
C ALA A 534 27.49 2.48 26.98
N PRO A 535 27.10 3.61 27.62
CA PRO A 535 26.06 4.50 27.09
C PRO A 535 26.52 5.27 25.84
N GLU A 536 27.83 5.43 25.64
CA GLU A 536 28.43 6.12 24.50
C GLU A 536 29.66 5.33 24.01
N ALA A 537 29.89 5.35 22.69
CA ALA A 537 31.10 4.84 22.06
C ALA A 537 31.69 5.95 21.17
N ASP A 538 32.90 6.40 21.49
CA ASP A 538 33.58 7.55 20.85
C ASP A 538 32.65 8.80 20.73
N GLY A 539 31.99 9.15 21.84
CA GLY A 539 31.08 10.29 21.94
C GLY A 539 29.73 10.16 21.22
N ALA A 540 29.48 9.03 20.54
CA ALA A 540 28.18 8.75 19.93
C ALA A 540 27.34 7.86 20.87
N PRO A 541 26.07 8.20 21.17
CA PRO A 541 25.23 7.44 22.10
C PRO A 541 24.89 6.05 21.55
N VAL A 542 25.03 5.02 22.39
CA VAL A 542 24.72 3.63 22.06
C VAL A 542 23.21 3.40 22.18
N LYS A 543 22.56 3.12 21.05
CA LYS A 543 21.09 3.09 20.92
C LYS A 543 20.52 1.71 20.61
N ASP A 544 21.15 0.93 19.74
CA ASP A 544 20.66 -0.40 19.37
C ASP A 544 21.61 -1.48 19.92
N ILE A 545 21.02 -2.47 20.60
CA ILE A 545 21.72 -3.56 21.27
C ILE A 545 21.51 -4.88 20.51
N PHE A 546 22.59 -5.47 20.03
CA PHE A 546 22.62 -6.80 19.41
C PHE A 546 23.35 -7.76 20.35
N VAL A 547 22.76 -8.92 20.62
CA VAL A 547 23.37 -9.99 21.42
C VAL A 547 23.42 -11.25 20.58
N THR A 548 24.60 -11.83 20.41
CA THR A 548 24.84 -12.89 19.42
C THR A 548 25.95 -13.80 19.93
N LEU A 549 25.66 -15.07 20.22
CA LEU A 549 26.62 -16.03 20.80
C LEU A 549 27.32 -15.51 22.08
N ALA A 550 26.62 -14.69 22.87
CA ALA A 550 27.17 -14.09 24.10
C ALA A 550 27.04 -15.03 25.30
N ASN A 551 28.18 -15.43 25.90
CA ASN A 551 28.24 -16.27 27.09
C ASN A 551 28.38 -15.42 28.37
N ALA A 552 27.26 -15.00 28.96
CA ALA A 552 27.24 -14.03 30.05
C ALA A 552 26.27 -14.36 31.19
N ASP A 553 26.68 -14.31 32.45
CA ASP A 553 25.72 -14.49 33.56
C ASP A 553 24.79 -13.27 33.70
N LYS A 554 25.27 -12.07 33.34
CA LYS A 554 24.49 -10.83 33.34
C LYS A 554 24.92 -9.87 32.23
N ILE A 555 23.96 -9.19 31.61
CA ILE A 555 24.19 -8.06 30.68
C ILE A 555 23.49 -6.81 31.22
N ASN A 556 24.24 -5.73 31.42
CA ASN A 556 23.70 -4.40 31.73
C ASN A 556 23.47 -3.60 30.44
N ILE A 557 22.25 -3.09 30.26
CA ILE A 557 21.80 -2.28 29.11
C ILE A 557 21.67 -0.81 29.56
N PRO A 558 22.34 0.15 28.92
CA PRO A 558 22.43 1.53 29.39
C PRO A 558 21.12 2.33 29.21
N ALA A 559 21.03 3.48 29.88
CA ALA A 559 19.90 4.41 29.74
C ALA A 559 19.70 4.98 28.32
N THR A 560 20.74 4.94 27.48
CA THR A 560 20.72 5.40 26.08
C THR A 560 20.16 4.37 25.10
N ALA A 561 20.06 3.10 25.50
CA ALA A 561 19.63 2.02 24.62
C ALA A 561 18.12 2.12 24.35
N GLU A 562 17.74 2.22 23.08
CA GLU A 562 16.36 2.43 22.67
C GLU A 562 15.71 1.12 22.21
N ARG A 563 16.50 0.19 21.65
CA ARG A 563 16.03 -1.09 21.14
C ARG A 563 17.01 -2.23 21.47
N TYR A 564 16.44 -3.41 21.74
CA TYR A 564 17.14 -4.69 21.66
C TYR A 564 16.77 -5.32 20.32
N VAL A 565 17.74 -5.81 19.56
CA VAL A 565 17.57 -6.31 18.20
C VAL A 565 18.15 -7.73 18.08
N HIS A 566 17.30 -8.69 17.72
CA HIS A 566 17.69 -10.07 17.46
C HIS A 566 18.37 -10.17 16.09
N GLN A 567 19.51 -10.86 15.98
CA GLN A 567 20.11 -11.18 14.67
C GLN A 567 19.49 -12.46 14.09
N VAL A 568 19.34 -12.49 12.78
CA VAL A 568 18.53 -13.49 12.08
C VAL A 568 19.32 -14.80 11.82
N ASP A 569 18.69 -15.93 12.16
CA ASP A 569 18.97 -17.30 11.71
C ASP A 569 20.27 -18.03 12.16
N SER A 570 21.10 -17.54 13.10
CA SER A 570 22.29 -18.33 13.52
C SER A 570 22.81 -18.23 14.97
N ALA A 571 22.14 -17.56 15.90
CA ALA A 571 22.69 -17.38 17.26
C ALA A 571 21.67 -17.55 18.40
N GLU A 572 21.90 -18.57 19.22
CA GLU A 572 21.46 -18.58 20.61
C GLU A 572 22.30 -17.56 21.41
N ASP A 573 21.67 -16.77 22.27
CA ASP A 573 22.38 -16.14 23.38
C ASP A 573 22.61 -17.19 24.48
N ASN A 574 23.62 -17.01 25.33
CA ASN A 574 23.91 -17.89 26.46
C ASN A 574 23.89 -17.06 27.76
N VAL A 575 22.79 -16.32 27.93
CA VAL A 575 22.63 -15.24 28.91
C VAL A 575 21.66 -15.66 30.01
N ALA A 576 21.98 -15.37 31.27
CA ALA A 576 21.12 -15.72 32.41
C ALA A 576 20.28 -14.54 32.96
N TYR A 577 20.68 -13.28 32.74
CA TYR A 577 19.96 -12.10 33.26
C TYR A 577 20.21 -10.83 32.43
N TYR A 578 19.14 -10.13 32.01
CA TYR A 578 19.22 -8.78 31.45
C TYR A 578 18.84 -7.71 32.49
N ASN A 579 19.68 -6.69 32.64
CA ASN A 579 19.48 -5.58 33.57
C ASN A 579 19.47 -4.25 32.80
N VAL A 580 18.29 -3.72 32.53
CA VAL A 580 18.10 -2.42 31.89
C VAL A 580 18.24 -1.31 32.93
N ASP A 581 18.94 -0.23 32.59
CA ASP A 581 19.05 0.95 33.46
C ASP A 581 17.65 1.50 33.82
N LYS A 582 17.44 1.79 35.11
CA LYS A 582 16.21 2.38 35.64
C LYS A 582 15.79 3.67 34.91
N ASP A 583 16.77 4.46 34.47
CA ASP A 583 16.56 5.77 33.83
C ASP A 583 16.41 5.65 32.30
N ASN A 584 16.50 4.44 31.73
CA ASN A 584 16.20 4.17 30.32
C ASN A 584 14.73 4.53 30.02
N PRO A 585 14.41 5.36 29.00
CA PRO A 585 13.03 5.78 28.73
C PRO A 585 12.28 4.89 27.70
N TYR A 586 12.94 3.89 27.09
CA TYR A 586 12.39 3.06 26.01
C TYR A 586 12.19 1.59 26.42
N LEU A 587 13.09 1.07 27.26
CA LEU A 587 13.15 -0.31 27.71
C LEU A 587 13.06 -0.39 29.24
N THR A 588 12.69 -1.55 29.74
CA THR A 588 12.77 -1.90 31.17
C THR A 588 13.09 -3.39 31.32
N SER A 589 13.49 -3.81 32.52
CA SER A 589 13.70 -5.23 32.84
C SER A 589 13.01 -5.64 34.13
N VAL A 590 12.30 -6.76 34.10
CA VAL A 590 11.64 -7.37 35.27
C VAL A 590 12.13 -8.82 35.37
N ASP A 591 12.70 -9.19 36.52
CA ASP A 591 13.29 -10.52 36.79
C ASP A 591 14.24 -11.02 35.67
N GLY A 592 15.09 -10.13 35.15
CA GLY A 592 16.04 -10.48 34.09
C GLY A 592 15.46 -10.51 32.66
N ILE A 593 14.16 -10.30 32.47
CA ILE A 593 13.47 -10.30 31.18
C ILE A 593 13.29 -8.85 30.67
N ILE A 594 13.53 -8.61 29.38
CA ILE A 594 13.40 -7.28 28.73
C ILE A 594 11.96 -7.04 28.26
N TYR A 595 11.42 -5.87 28.58
CA TYR A 595 10.14 -5.34 28.12
C TYR A 595 10.29 -3.93 27.55
N SER A 596 9.30 -3.46 26.79
CA SER A 596 9.13 -2.04 26.49
C SER A 596 8.83 -1.24 27.77
N LYS A 597 9.16 0.06 27.82
CA LYS A 597 9.02 0.89 29.04
C LYS A 597 7.58 0.99 29.55
N ASP A 598 6.61 0.89 28.65
CA ASP A 598 5.17 0.89 28.91
C ASP A 598 4.61 -0.50 29.29
N MET A 599 5.47 -1.54 29.33
CA MET A 599 5.12 -2.95 29.58
C MET A 599 4.16 -3.59 28.56
N THR A 600 3.88 -2.97 27.40
CA THR A 600 2.96 -3.56 26.40
C THR A 600 3.60 -4.66 25.54
N LYS A 601 4.93 -4.75 25.48
CA LYS A 601 5.69 -5.74 24.69
C LYS A 601 6.73 -6.47 25.54
N LEU A 602 6.75 -7.80 25.49
CA LEU A 602 7.83 -8.64 26.01
C LEU A 602 8.83 -8.91 24.87
N ILE A 603 10.07 -8.47 25.05
CA ILE A 603 11.07 -8.38 23.95
C ILE A 603 12.06 -9.55 23.97
N LYS A 604 12.59 -9.93 25.14
CA LYS A 604 13.57 -11.02 25.28
C LYS A 604 13.63 -11.59 26.71
N VAL A 605 13.52 -12.91 26.81
CA VAL A 605 13.88 -13.73 27.99
C VAL A 605 15.32 -14.25 27.83
N PRO A 606 16.15 -14.26 28.89
CA PRO A 606 17.46 -14.92 28.85
C PRO A 606 17.34 -16.43 28.58
N SER A 607 18.16 -16.99 27.69
CA SER A 607 18.17 -18.44 27.40
C SER A 607 18.48 -19.31 28.64
N ARG A 608 19.42 -18.85 29.48
CA ARG A 608 19.75 -19.43 30.80
C ARG A 608 18.89 -18.86 31.93
N TYR A 609 17.67 -18.40 31.67
CA TYR A 609 16.75 -17.96 32.74
C TYR A 609 16.61 -19.06 33.81
N ALA A 610 16.84 -18.69 35.06
CA ALA A 610 17.04 -19.64 36.15
C ALA A 610 15.74 -20.22 36.74
N GLY A 611 14.59 -19.63 36.42
CA GLY A 611 13.28 -20.08 36.88
C GLY A 611 12.69 -21.18 36.00
N LYS A 612 12.11 -22.21 36.61
CA LYS A 612 11.34 -23.27 35.92
C LYS A 612 10.01 -22.79 35.33
N LYS A 613 9.55 -21.59 35.70
CA LYS A 613 8.27 -21.02 35.30
C LYS A 613 8.45 -19.52 35.04
N ILE A 614 7.81 -19.02 33.99
CA ILE A 614 7.65 -17.58 33.72
C ILE A 614 6.17 -17.23 33.84
N VAL A 615 5.88 -16.08 34.44
CA VAL A 615 4.55 -15.44 34.44
C VAL A 615 4.70 -14.11 33.76
N VAL A 616 4.04 -13.92 32.61
CA VAL A 616 4.05 -12.67 31.87
C VAL A 616 3.08 -11.68 32.54
N PRO A 617 3.48 -10.42 32.84
CA PRO A 617 2.61 -9.45 33.52
C PRO A 617 1.39 -9.01 32.70
N ASP A 618 0.27 -8.79 33.39
CA ASP A 618 -0.94 -8.20 32.81
C ASP A 618 -0.64 -6.89 32.08
N GLY A 619 -1.26 -6.70 30.91
CA GLY A 619 -1.08 -5.51 30.05
C GLY A 619 -0.07 -5.71 28.93
N VAL A 620 0.75 -6.77 28.97
CA VAL A 620 1.51 -7.22 27.80
C VAL A 620 0.52 -7.66 26.72
N LYS A 621 0.63 -7.05 25.54
CA LYS A 621 -0.17 -7.31 24.33
C LYS A 621 0.57 -8.14 23.29
N VAL A 622 1.89 -7.97 23.21
CA VAL A 622 2.71 -8.59 22.17
C VAL A 622 3.89 -9.33 22.79
N ILE A 623 3.99 -10.63 22.46
CA ILE A 623 5.21 -11.41 22.60
C ILE A 623 6.03 -11.21 21.34
N ASP A 624 7.20 -10.60 21.45
CA ASP A 624 8.02 -10.27 20.28
C ASP A 624 8.61 -11.52 19.60
N SER A 625 9.08 -11.35 18.37
CA SER A 625 9.77 -12.42 17.65
C SER A 625 11.01 -12.87 18.43
N PHE A 626 11.29 -14.18 18.47
CA PHE A 626 12.37 -14.81 19.24
C PHE A 626 12.38 -14.53 20.77
N ALA A 627 11.33 -13.95 21.36
CA ALA A 627 11.36 -13.48 22.75
C ALA A 627 11.63 -14.59 23.79
N PHE A 628 11.10 -15.80 23.58
CA PHE A 628 11.34 -17.02 24.35
C PHE A 628 12.12 -18.07 23.51
N TYR A 629 13.04 -17.64 22.63
CA TYR A 629 13.82 -18.56 21.79
C TYR A 629 14.80 -19.42 22.60
N SER A 630 14.82 -20.73 22.33
CA SER A 630 15.70 -21.77 22.91
C SER A 630 15.83 -21.70 24.44
N LEU A 631 14.71 -21.82 25.16
CA LEU A 631 14.70 -21.86 26.63
C LEU A 631 15.02 -23.26 27.15
N ASP A 632 16.12 -23.33 27.91
CA ASP A 632 16.74 -24.59 28.31
C ASP A 632 16.16 -25.17 29.62
N ASN A 633 15.77 -24.28 30.56
CA ASN A 633 15.36 -24.63 31.93
C ASN A 633 13.87 -24.38 32.25
N VAL A 634 13.13 -23.73 31.34
CA VAL A 634 11.74 -23.31 31.58
C VAL A 634 10.78 -24.45 31.23
N GLU A 635 10.04 -24.92 32.23
CA GLU A 635 9.11 -26.06 32.10
C GLU A 635 7.68 -25.59 31.77
N SER A 636 7.32 -24.35 32.14
CA SER A 636 5.98 -23.78 31.95
C SER A 636 5.99 -22.25 31.79
N ILE A 637 5.03 -21.72 31.02
CA ILE A 637 4.85 -20.27 30.81
C ILE A 637 3.36 -19.94 30.97
N GLU A 638 3.05 -18.92 31.77
CA GLU A 638 1.72 -18.33 31.87
C GLU A 638 1.68 -17.00 31.12
N LEU A 639 0.78 -16.89 30.14
CA LEU A 639 0.46 -15.67 29.40
C LEU A 639 -0.84 -15.06 29.96
N PRO A 640 -0.95 -13.72 30.10
CA PRO A 640 -2.19 -13.07 30.51
C PRO A 640 -3.15 -12.94 29.32
N ASP A 641 -4.44 -12.82 29.62
CA ASP A 641 -5.51 -12.65 28.61
C ASP A 641 -5.37 -11.37 27.77
N SER A 642 -4.46 -10.46 28.10
CA SER A 642 -4.16 -9.26 27.30
C SER A 642 -3.28 -9.51 26.08
N VAL A 643 -2.65 -10.69 25.93
CA VAL A 643 -1.78 -10.99 24.78
C VAL A 643 -2.61 -11.27 23.54
N GLU A 644 -2.48 -10.37 22.56
CA GLU A 644 -3.14 -10.41 21.25
C GLU A 644 -2.26 -11.11 20.19
N ILE A 645 -0.92 -11.02 20.32
CA ILE A 645 0.03 -11.45 19.28
C ILE A 645 1.21 -12.23 19.87
N ILE A 646 1.51 -13.38 19.25
CA ILE A 646 2.75 -14.14 19.38
C ILE A 646 3.57 -14.02 18.08
N GLY A 647 4.81 -13.54 18.19
CA GLY A 647 5.70 -13.27 17.05
C GLY A 647 6.31 -14.50 16.35
N LYS A 648 7.23 -14.23 15.41
CA LYS A 648 7.94 -15.25 14.62
C LYS A 648 8.99 -15.95 15.48
N LYS A 649 9.08 -17.28 15.38
CA LYS A 649 10.01 -18.12 16.17
C LYS A 649 9.98 -17.85 17.69
N SER A 650 8.89 -17.28 18.24
CA SER A 650 8.89 -16.71 19.60
C SER A 650 9.20 -17.69 20.71
N PHE A 651 8.79 -18.96 20.62
CA PHE A 651 9.10 -20.04 21.58
C PHE A 651 10.01 -21.12 21.00
N ALA A 652 10.48 -20.96 19.76
CA ALA A 652 11.13 -22.01 18.99
C ALA A 652 12.32 -22.67 19.73
N SER A 653 12.45 -23.99 19.57
CA SER A 653 13.41 -24.88 20.24
C SER A 653 13.32 -24.96 21.77
N SER A 654 12.32 -24.35 22.42
CA SER A 654 12.20 -24.36 23.89
C SER A 654 11.75 -25.70 24.48
N LYS A 655 12.29 -26.02 25.66
CA LYS A 655 11.98 -27.24 26.42
C LYS A 655 10.72 -27.15 27.29
N ILE A 656 9.84 -26.19 26.99
CA ILE A 656 8.56 -25.99 27.69
C ILE A 656 7.65 -27.21 27.52
N THR A 657 6.97 -27.57 28.60
CA THR A 657 6.10 -28.77 28.68
C THR A 657 4.61 -28.43 28.77
N SER A 658 4.28 -27.21 29.16
CA SER A 658 2.92 -26.68 29.23
C SER A 658 2.92 -25.17 28.99
N ILE A 659 2.00 -24.71 28.15
CA ILE A 659 1.66 -23.31 27.95
C ILE A 659 0.16 -23.23 27.67
N ASN A 660 -0.53 -22.28 28.30
CA ASN A 660 -1.91 -21.95 27.96
C ASN A 660 -1.89 -20.76 27.01
N LEU A 661 -2.64 -20.86 25.90
CA LEU A 661 -2.83 -19.74 24.98
C LEU A 661 -4.00 -18.86 25.48
N PRO A 662 -3.87 -17.52 25.51
CA PRO A 662 -4.85 -16.62 26.12
C PRO A 662 -6.12 -16.41 25.29
N GLU A 663 -7.23 -16.10 25.97
CA GLU A 663 -8.58 -16.05 25.38
C GLU A 663 -8.84 -14.85 24.42
N ASN A 664 -7.87 -13.93 24.26
CA ASN A 664 -7.93 -12.85 23.26
C ASN A 664 -6.77 -12.93 22.23
N LEU A 665 -6.07 -14.06 22.15
CA LEU A 665 -5.01 -14.28 21.17
C LEU A 665 -5.58 -14.24 19.75
N ASP A 666 -5.12 -13.34 18.91
CA ASP A 666 -5.52 -13.20 17.50
C ASP A 666 -4.53 -13.90 16.57
N VAL A 667 -3.23 -13.71 16.82
CA VAL A 667 -2.14 -14.07 15.89
C VAL A 667 -1.06 -14.94 16.53
N ILE A 668 -0.73 -16.06 15.85
CA ILE A 668 0.44 -16.91 16.10
C ILE A 668 1.36 -16.85 14.89
N GLY A 669 2.58 -16.35 15.06
CA GLY A 669 3.53 -16.11 13.96
C GLY A 669 4.17 -17.36 13.35
N ASP A 670 4.87 -17.16 12.22
CA ASP A 670 5.62 -18.24 11.55
C ASP A 670 6.62 -18.89 12.51
N TYR A 671 6.66 -20.23 12.51
CA TYR A 671 7.53 -21.05 13.34
C TYR A 671 7.40 -20.80 14.86
N ALA A 672 6.30 -20.21 15.36
CA ALA A 672 6.20 -19.75 16.75
C ALA A 672 6.61 -20.79 17.81
N PHE A 673 6.24 -22.06 17.64
CA PHE A 673 6.52 -23.17 18.55
C PHE A 673 7.33 -24.31 17.90
N ILE A 674 8.03 -24.07 16.77
CA ILE A 674 8.81 -25.14 16.11
C ILE A 674 9.78 -25.81 17.11
N GLY A 675 9.85 -27.13 17.11
CA GLY A 675 10.78 -27.87 17.97
C GLY A 675 10.44 -27.87 19.47
N CYS A 676 9.24 -27.42 19.87
CA CYS A 676 8.79 -27.46 21.27
C CYS A 676 8.39 -28.88 21.72
N THR A 677 9.35 -29.80 21.67
CA THR A 677 9.23 -31.26 21.91
C THR A 677 8.77 -31.64 23.33
N GLY A 678 8.64 -30.68 24.25
CA GLY A 678 8.05 -30.90 25.57
C GLY A 678 6.52 -30.82 25.60
N ILE A 679 5.88 -30.07 24.67
CA ILE A 679 4.44 -29.78 24.70
C ILE A 679 3.63 -30.99 24.22
N LYS A 680 2.88 -31.60 25.14
CA LYS A 680 2.04 -32.80 24.88
C LYS A 680 0.55 -32.51 24.84
N ASP A 681 0.15 -31.33 25.31
CA ASP A 681 -1.21 -30.83 25.28
C ASP A 681 -1.16 -29.30 25.16
N ILE A 682 -1.95 -28.74 24.25
CA ILE A 682 -2.11 -27.31 23.99
C ILE A 682 -3.37 -27.12 23.13
N SER A 683 -4.20 -26.16 23.50
CA SER A 683 -5.43 -25.81 22.78
C SER A 683 -5.28 -24.47 22.06
N ILE A 684 -5.72 -24.39 20.81
CA ILE A 684 -5.91 -23.11 20.09
C ILE A 684 -7.22 -22.46 20.58
N PRO A 685 -7.20 -21.23 21.12
CA PRO A 685 -8.41 -20.53 21.57
C PRO A 685 -9.36 -20.15 20.43
N ASP A 686 -10.64 -19.99 20.75
CA ASP A 686 -11.68 -19.55 19.80
C ASP A 686 -11.53 -18.10 19.35
N SER A 687 -10.61 -17.32 19.94
CA SER A 687 -10.21 -15.99 19.46
C SER A 687 -9.28 -16.01 18.24
N VAL A 688 -8.45 -17.05 18.08
CA VAL A 688 -7.35 -17.06 17.10
C VAL A 688 -7.88 -17.00 15.69
N ASN A 689 -7.37 -16.06 14.89
CA ASN A 689 -7.67 -15.94 13.47
C ASN A 689 -6.43 -16.25 12.61
N HIS A 690 -5.20 -16.04 13.10
CA HIS A 690 -3.97 -16.32 12.35
C HIS A 690 -3.05 -17.37 12.97
N ILE A 691 -2.61 -18.34 12.15
CA ILE A 691 -1.53 -19.28 12.45
C ILE A 691 -0.54 -19.32 11.28
N GLY A 692 0.70 -18.91 11.55
CA GLY A 692 1.78 -18.83 10.58
C GLY A 692 2.41 -20.17 10.18
N TYR A 693 3.37 -20.09 9.27
CA TYR A 693 4.00 -21.24 8.62
C TYR A 693 4.78 -22.11 9.58
N ASN A 694 4.52 -23.42 9.56
CA ASN A 694 5.14 -24.43 10.43
C ASN A 694 5.14 -24.02 11.92
N ALA A 695 4.13 -23.27 12.37
CA ALA A 695 4.06 -22.73 13.73
C ALA A 695 4.12 -23.81 14.83
N PHE A 696 3.67 -25.03 14.53
CA PHE A 696 3.65 -26.18 15.45
C PHE A 696 4.41 -27.42 14.91
N LEU A 697 5.38 -27.24 14.01
CA LEU A 697 6.23 -28.36 13.57
C LEU A 697 7.04 -28.92 14.76
N ASP A 698 7.16 -30.25 14.84
CA ASP A 698 7.81 -30.99 15.94
C ASP A 698 7.19 -30.78 17.35
N VAL A 699 5.90 -30.44 17.43
CA VAL A 699 5.13 -30.29 18.69
C VAL A 699 4.31 -31.57 18.97
N PRO A 700 4.63 -32.38 19.99
CA PRO A 700 3.96 -33.68 20.23
C PRO A 700 2.46 -33.67 20.55
N ALA A 701 1.86 -32.50 20.78
CA ALA A 701 0.41 -32.34 20.91
C ALA A 701 -0.34 -32.42 19.56
N VAL A 702 0.37 -32.17 18.46
CA VAL A 702 -0.13 -32.25 17.08
C VAL A 702 -0.40 -33.70 16.70
N LYS A 703 -1.48 -33.93 15.95
CA LYS A 703 -1.97 -35.26 15.56
C LYS A 703 -2.07 -35.34 14.05
N SER A 704 -1.26 -36.22 13.47
CA SER A 704 -1.23 -36.48 12.04
C SER A 704 -2.35 -37.43 11.63
N GLU A 705 -3.08 -37.08 10.57
CA GLU A 705 -4.21 -37.83 10.00
C GLU A 705 -4.22 -37.60 8.48
N ASP A 706 -4.18 -38.68 7.69
CA ASP A 706 -4.08 -38.66 6.21
C ASP A 706 -2.95 -37.77 5.61
N GLY A 707 -1.86 -37.59 6.35
CA GLY A 707 -0.69 -36.79 5.96
C GLY A 707 -0.80 -35.30 6.31
N LEU A 708 -1.93 -34.88 6.88
CA LEU A 708 -2.16 -33.54 7.41
C LEU A 708 -2.00 -33.54 8.94
N ASP A 709 -1.45 -32.45 9.47
CA ASP A 709 -1.25 -32.28 10.90
C ASP A 709 -2.33 -31.40 11.53
N TYR A 710 -2.93 -31.87 12.62
CA TYR A 710 -4.06 -31.21 13.28
C TYR A 710 -3.79 -30.89 14.75
N LEU A 711 -4.30 -29.75 15.21
CA LEU A 711 -4.27 -29.32 16.60
C LEU A 711 -5.64 -28.76 16.99
N GLY A 712 -6.40 -29.51 17.79
CA GLY A 712 -7.82 -29.25 17.99
C GLY A 712 -8.59 -29.31 16.66
N ASN A 713 -9.36 -28.26 16.37
CA ASN A 713 -10.11 -28.10 15.12
C ASN A 713 -9.33 -27.32 14.04
N TRP A 714 -8.02 -27.11 14.20
CA TRP A 714 -7.16 -26.49 13.18
C TRP A 714 -6.31 -27.52 12.45
N CYS A 715 -6.16 -27.37 11.14
CA CYS A 715 -5.06 -27.97 10.37
C CYS A 715 -3.85 -27.03 10.44
N VAL A 716 -2.72 -27.51 10.96
CA VAL A 716 -1.55 -26.69 11.36
C VAL A 716 -0.26 -27.03 10.61
N GLY A 717 -0.24 -28.10 9.81
CA GLY A 717 0.94 -28.53 9.07
C GLY A 717 0.67 -29.70 8.13
N VAL A 718 1.76 -30.27 7.59
CA VAL A 718 1.76 -31.51 6.82
C VAL A 718 2.93 -32.36 7.30
N THR A 719 2.75 -33.68 7.41
CA THR A 719 3.84 -34.56 7.85
C THR A 719 4.91 -34.69 6.77
N GLU A 720 6.18 -34.81 7.16
CA GLU A 720 7.31 -34.93 6.23
C GLU A 720 7.26 -36.16 5.30
N VAL A 721 6.37 -37.12 5.55
CA VAL A 721 6.07 -38.19 4.60
C VAL A 721 4.94 -37.75 3.67
N ALA A 722 5.32 -37.22 2.51
CA ALA A 722 4.47 -37.16 1.32
C ALA A 722 4.77 -38.38 0.42
N PRO A 723 4.17 -39.56 0.66
CA PRO A 723 4.38 -40.73 -0.18
C PRO A 723 3.71 -40.52 -1.53
N GLU A 724 4.53 -40.19 -2.52
CA GLU A 724 4.18 -39.92 -3.91
C GLU A 724 3.40 -38.62 -4.21
N LYS A 725 3.58 -38.12 -5.44
CA LYS A 725 3.00 -36.87 -5.97
C LYS A 725 1.55 -37.08 -6.46
N SER A 726 0.80 -37.96 -5.79
CA SER A 726 -0.40 -38.64 -6.32
C SER A 726 -1.64 -38.58 -5.42
N LYS A 727 -1.49 -38.38 -4.10
CA LYS A 727 -2.63 -38.32 -3.15
C LYS A 727 -3.14 -36.88 -2.93
N PRO A 728 -4.44 -36.71 -2.63
CA PRO A 728 -5.00 -35.42 -2.23
C PRO A 728 -4.82 -35.14 -0.73
N ALA A 729 -4.52 -33.90 -0.38
CA ALA A 729 -4.60 -33.37 0.97
C ALA A 729 -6.05 -33.03 1.30
N ASN A 730 -6.80 -34.02 1.80
CA ASN A 730 -8.20 -33.85 2.19
C ASN A 730 -8.27 -33.30 3.61
N ILE A 731 -8.60 -32.01 3.77
CA ILE A 731 -8.87 -31.45 5.10
C ILE A 731 -10.22 -31.99 5.58
N LYS A 732 -10.27 -32.54 6.80
CA LYS A 732 -11.47 -33.21 7.33
C LYS A 732 -12.59 -32.24 7.72
N GLU A 733 -13.83 -32.61 7.43
CA GLU A 733 -15.03 -31.89 7.89
C GLU A 733 -15.07 -31.83 9.43
N GLY A 734 -15.47 -30.68 9.97
CA GLY A 734 -15.34 -30.32 11.38
C GLY A 734 -14.05 -29.55 11.72
N THR A 735 -13.08 -29.47 10.80
CA THR A 735 -11.99 -28.48 10.89
C THR A 735 -12.60 -27.07 10.74
N ILE A 736 -12.21 -26.13 11.59
CA ILE A 736 -12.69 -24.73 11.53
C ILE A 736 -11.67 -23.78 10.89
N GLY A 737 -10.38 -24.15 10.88
CA GLY A 737 -9.35 -23.32 10.26
C GLY A 737 -8.06 -24.02 9.84
N VAL A 738 -7.28 -23.31 9.02
CA VAL A 738 -6.10 -23.82 8.32
C VAL A 738 -4.95 -22.81 8.43
N ALA A 739 -3.80 -23.24 8.93
CA ALA A 739 -2.57 -22.45 8.97
C ALA A 739 -1.91 -22.30 7.58
N LYS A 740 -0.76 -21.63 7.49
CA LYS A 740 0.06 -21.63 6.27
C LYS A 740 0.70 -23.02 6.04
N LEU A 741 0.18 -23.78 5.07
CA LEU A 741 0.60 -25.17 4.78
C LEU A 741 1.59 -25.29 3.60
N ASN A 742 2.49 -26.27 3.68
CA ASN A 742 3.38 -26.71 2.59
C ASN A 742 2.83 -27.93 1.84
N ALA A 743 1.60 -27.86 1.32
CA ALA A 743 0.96 -29.01 0.66
C ALA A 743 1.38 -29.19 -0.82
N ALA A 744 1.16 -30.39 -1.36
CA ALA A 744 1.45 -30.77 -2.74
C ALA A 744 0.36 -31.73 -3.29
N GLY A 745 0.22 -31.83 -4.62
CA GLY A 745 -0.74 -32.73 -5.27
C GLY A 745 -2.09 -32.06 -5.52
N TYR A 746 -3.08 -32.38 -4.71
CA TYR A 746 -4.45 -31.83 -4.73
C TYR A 746 -4.82 -31.40 -3.31
N ILE A 747 -5.73 -30.45 -3.14
CA ILE A 747 -6.23 -30.05 -1.81
C ILE A 747 -7.76 -29.95 -1.82
N ALA A 748 -8.42 -30.55 -0.84
CA ALA A 748 -9.86 -30.41 -0.62
C ALA A 748 -10.12 -29.62 0.68
N VAL A 749 -10.95 -28.58 0.58
CA VAL A 749 -11.23 -27.60 1.65
C VAL A 749 -12.72 -27.71 2.03
N PRO A 750 -13.06 -28.31 3.17
CA PRO A 750 -14.43 -28.71 3.52
C PRO A 750 -15.32 -27.52 3.92
N LYS A 751 -16.64 -27.75 4.01
CA LYS A 751 -17.60 -26.67 4.27
C LYS A 751 -17.47 -26.05 5.66
N SER A 752 -16.98 -26.82 6.63
CA SER A 752 -16.76 -26.39 8.01
C SER A 752 -15.68 -25.32 8.23
N ILE A 753 -14.76 -25.10 7.28
CA ILE A 753 -13.74 -24.06 7.42
C ILE A 753 -14.43 -22.69 7.44
N THR A 754 -14.18 -21.92 8.51
CA THR A 754 -14.77 -20.59 8.78
C THR A 754 -13.70 -19.52 9.03
N LYS A 755 -12.54 -19.91 9.53
CA LYS A 755 -11.36 -19.07 9.73
C LYS A 755 -10.26 -19.60 8.83
N MET A 756 -9.51 -18.75 8.14
CA MET A 756 -8.38 -19.25 7.34
C MET A 756 -7.13 -18.44 7.61
N SER A 757 -6.00 -19.06 7.25
CA SER A 757 -4.66 -18.49 7.27
C SER A 757 -3.73 -19.22 6.31
N TRP A 758 -4.33 -19.92 5.35
CA TRP A 758 -3.66 -20.48 4.20
C TRP A 758 -2.98 -19.39 3.37
N GLU A 759 -1.67 -19.29 3.54
CA GLU A 759 -0.76 -18.92 2.47
C GLU A 759 0.01 -20.21 2.13
N MET A 760 -0.01 -20.64 0.87
CA MET A 760 0.70 -21.86 0.42
C MET A 760 2.22 -21.62 0.33
N VAL A 761 2.88 -21.40 1.47
CA VAL A 761 4.30 -21.04 1.53
C VAL A 761 5.18 -22.27 1.25
N GLY A 762 6.20 -22.07 0.42
CA GLY A 762 7.32 -23.01 0.29
C GLY A 762 7.01 -24.33 -0.44
N CYS A 763 5.85 -24.46 -1.09
CA CYS A 763 5.55 -25.66 -1.86
C CYS A 763 6.55 -25.84 -3.01
N ASN A 764 7.25 -26.99 -3.01
CA ASN A 764 8.08 -27.42 -4.13
C ASN A 764 7.19 -27.88 -5.31
N ASN A 765 6.52 -26.90 -5.92
CA ASN A 765 6.10 -26.93 -7.32
C ASN A 765 5.09 -28.04 -7.70
N ASN A 766 4.10 -28.37 -6.85
CA ASN A 766 3.26 -29.56 -7.09
C ASN A 766 1.74 -29.51 -6.77
N VAL A 767 1.13 -28.45 -6.22
CA VAL A 767 -0.36 -28.41 -6.16
C VAL A 767 -0.92 -28.10 -7.54
N LYS A 768 -1.78 -28.99 -8.05
CA LYS A 768 -2.33 -28.96 -9.42
C LYS A 768 -3.81 -28.60 -9.45
N ARG A 769 -4.54 -28.87 -8.37
CA ARG A 769 -5.97 -28.54 -8.24
C ARG A 769 -6.36 -28.30 -6.80
N ALA A 770 -7.33 -27.42 -6.60
CA ALA A 770 -8.00 -27.18 -5.34
C ALA A 770 -9.50 -27.42 -5.50
N ASP A 771 -10.13 -28.05 -4.51
CA ASP A 771 -11.55 -28.34 -4.44
C ASP A 771 -12.11 -27.68 -3.18
N VAL A 772 -12.92 -26.63 -3.36
CA VAL A 772 -13.36 -25.76 -2.26
C VAL A 772 -14.87 -25.87 -2.05
N TYR A 773 -15.23 -26.34 -0.86
CA TYR A 773 -16.58 -26.53 -0.37
C TYR A 773 -16.96 -25.54 0.74
N SER A 774 -15.98 -24.76 1.23
CA SER A 774 -16.22 -23.67 2.19
C SER A 774 -17.02 -22.52 1.58
N HIS A 775 -17.86 -21.93 2.43
CA HIS A 775 -18.62 -20.71 2.19
C HIS A 775 -17.78 -19.43 2.33
N VAL A 776 -16.44 -19.54 2.50
CA VAL A 776 -15.49 -18.42 2.55
C VAL A 776 -14.22 -18.80 1.77
N ILE A 777 -13.54 -17.83 1.15
CA ILE A 777 -12.15 -17.95 0.65
C ILE A 777 -11.37 -16.68 1.02
N GLU A 778 -10.05 -16.79 1.31
CA GLU A 778 -9.19 -15.63 1.62
C GLU A 778 -8.27 -15.16 0.49
N ALA A 779 -7.85 -13.89 0.56
CA ALA A 779 -7.10 -13.19 -0.47
C ALA A 779 -5.73 -13.78 -0.82
N ASP A 780 -5.01 -14.33 0.17
CA ASP A 780 -3.66 -14.89 -0.03
C ASP A 780 -3.68 -16.42 -0.28
N ALA A 781 -4.88 -17.06 -0.29
CA ALA A 781 -5.11 -18.51 -0.33
C ALA A 781 -4.23 -19.29 -1.33
N PHE A 782 -4.31 -18.91 -2.61
CA PHE A 782 -3.65 -19.62 -3.73
C PHE A 782 -2.44 -18.85 -4.29
N LYS A 783 -2.05 -17.76 -3.64
CA LYS A 783 -1.14 -16.73 -4.17
C LYS A 783 0.24 -17.21 -4.60
N ASN A 784 0.72 -18.29 -4.00
CA ASN A 784 2.04 -18.89 -4.24
C ASN A 784 1.98 -20.21 -5.03
N ALA A 785 0.79 -20.65 -5.48
CA ALA A 785 0.52 -22.01 -5.97
C ALA A 785 0.98 -22.25 -7.43
N LYS A 786 2.30 -22.22 -7.66
CA LYS A 786 2.96 -22.16 -8.99
C LYS A 786 2.46 -23.11 -10.11
N TYR A 787 1.81 -24.23 -9.81
CA TYR A 787 1.36 -25.21 -10.82
C TYR A 787 -0.14 -25.52 -10.76
N MET A 788 -0.93 -24.66 -10.13
CA MET A 788 -2.37 -24.84 -9.96
C MET A 788 -3.11 -24.63 -11.27
N LYS A 789 -3.72 -25.71 -11.79
CA LYS A 789 -4.37 -25.74 -13.10
C LYS A 789 -5.90 -25.61 -12.99
N ASP A 790 -6.52 -26.24 -12.00
CA ASP A 790 -7.99 -26.22 -11.87
C ASP A 790 -8.40 -25.92 -10.41
N ILE A 791 -9.13 -24.82 -10.18
CA ILE A 791 -9.71 -24.47 -8.88
C ILE A 791 -11.22 -24.65 -8.99
N TYR A 792 -11.80 -25.58 -8.25
CA TYR A 792 -13.25 -25.76 -8.20
C TYR A 792 -13.81 -25.09 -6.94
N ILE A 793 -14.79 -24.20 -7.12
CA ILE A 793 -15.53 -23.56 -6.03
C ILE A 793 -16.98 -24.07 -6.11
N TYR A 794 -17.31 -24.97 -5.19
CA TYR A 794 -18.55 -25.74 -5.20
C TYR A 794 -19.68 -25.12 -4.35
N ASP A 795 -19.38 -24.10 -3.54
CA ASP A 795 -20.40 -23.31 -2.86
C ASP A 795 -20.72 -22.05 -3.70
N PRO A 796 -21.94 -21.92 -4.28
CA PRO A 796 -22.32 -20.74 -5.05
C PRO A 796 -22.44 -19.48 -4.19
N ASP A 797 -22.64 -19.64 -2.88
CA ASP A 797 -22.75 -18.57 -1.89
C ASP A 797 -21.42 -18.31 -1.16
N CYS A 798 -20.28 -18.74 -1.72
CA CYS A 798 -18.95 -18.56 -1.13
C CYS A 798 -18.52 -17.07 -1.05
N GLU A 799 -18.28 -16.53 0.15
CA GLU A 799 -17.68 -15.20 0.32
C GLU A 799 -16.18 -15.20 -0.01
N ILE A 800 -15.82 -14.76 -1.22
CA ILE A 800 -14.42 -14.67 -1.64
C ILE A 800 -13.85 -13.30 -1.23
N CYS A 801 -12.89 -13.28 -0.31
CA CYS A 801 -12.18 -12.08 0.10
C CYS A 801 -11.12 -11.69 -0.96
N ALA A 802 -11.51 -10.92 -1.96
CA ALA A 802 -10.66 -10.29 -2.97
C ALA A 802 -9.88 -9.08 -2.43
N GLY A 803 -9.05 -9.30 -1.40
CA GLY A 803 -8.30 -8.25 -0.72
C GLY A 803 -9.19 -7.35 0.15
N TYR A 804 -9.09 -6.04 -0.03
CA TYR A 804 -9.93 -5.03 0.63
C TYR A 804 -11.43 -5.24 0.39
N TRP A 805 -11.79 -6.00 -0.65
CA TRP A 805 -13.16 -6.38 -0.96
C TRP A 805 -13.46 -7.80 -0.45
N THR A 806 -14.62 -8.00 0.17
CA THR A 806 -15.30 -9.30 0.15
C THR A 806 -16.28 -9.27 -1.01
N ILE A 807 -16.36 -10.35 -1.80
CA ILE A 807 -17.40 -10.55 -2.83
C ILE A 807 -18.53 -11.36 -2.20
N PRO A 808 -19.68 -10.75 -1.81
CA PRO A 808 -20.80 -11.45 -1.24
C PRO A 808 -21.69 -12.10 -2.31
N PRO A 809 -22.55 -13.08 -1.95
CA PRO A 809 -23.51 -13.68 -2.88
C PRO A 809 -24.56 -12.68 -3.39
N GLN A 810 -24.89 -12.74 -4.67
CA GLN A 810 -25.70 -11.72 -5.38
C GLN A 810 -27.22 -11.80 -5.12
N HIS A 811 -27.64 -12.29 -3.94
CA HIS A 811 -29.05 -12.40 -3.54
C HIS A 811 -29.39 -11.68 -2.22
N ILE A 812 -28.52 -10.76 -1.78
CA ILE A 812 -28.91 -9.67 -0.87
C ILE A 812 -29.14 -8.40 -1.69
N GLU A 813 -30.39 -7.95 -1.71
CA GLU A 813 -30.83 -6.71 -2.36
C GLU A 813 -30.13 -5.50 -1.70
N ILE A 814 -29.22 -4.83 -2.43
CA ILE A 814 -28.46 -3.69 -1.91
C ILE A 814 -29.37 -2.46 -1.81
N VAL A 815 -30.13 -2.37 -0.73
CA VAL A 815 -30.90 -1.17 -0.36
C VAL A 815 -29.94 -0.14 0.25
N GLU A 816 -29.29 0.64 -0.60
CA GLU A 816 -28.23 1.61 -0.28
C GLU A 816 -28.58 2.60 0.85
N ASN A 817 -29.88 2.81 1.10
CA ASN A 817 -30.40 3.81 2.04
C ASN A 817 -30.55 3.34 3.50
N LYS A 818 -29.77 2.35 3.97
CA LYS A 818 -29.75 1.95 5.40
C LYS A 818 -28.38 1.85 6.09
N ILE A 819 -27.26 2.08 5.41
CA ILE A 819 -25.92 2.10 6.05
C ILE A 819 -25.57 3.53 6.55
N LYS A 820 -26.49 4.15 7.30
CA LYS A 820 -26.24 5.31 8.16
C LYS A 820 -26.64 4.94 9.59
N GLY A 821 -25.80 4.18 10.28
CA GLY A 821 -26.15 3.67 11.61
C GLY A 821 -25.10 2.84 12.37
N LEU A 822 -23.90 2.61 11.84
CA LEU A 822 -22.80 1.94 12.57
C LEU A 822 -21.53 2.80 12.51
N GLN A 823 -21.35 3.63 13.54
CA GLN A 823 -20.07 4.27 13.86
C GLN A 823 -19.36 3.47 14.96
N GLU A 824 -18.03 3.60 14.99
CA GLU A 824 -17.12 3.23 16.08
C GLU A 824 -17.16 1.78 16.60
N VAL A 825 -16.22 0.98 16.11
CA VAL A 825 -15.43 0.07 16.96
C VAL A 825 -13.95 0.45 16.80
N SER A 826 -13.20 0.42 17.89
CA SER A 826 -11.86 1.03 17.98
C SER A 826 -10.76 0.20 17.34
N SER A 827 -9.99 0.83 16.44
CA SER A 827 -8.54 0.65 16.25
C SER A 827 -7.90 -0.72 16.57
N ASN A 828 -8.26 -1.78 15.83
CA ASN A 828 -7.33 -2.80 15.35
C ASN A 828 -8.06 -3.67 14.31
N SER A 829 -7.70 -3.53 13.04
CA SER A 829 -8.23 -4.39 11.96
C SER A 829 -7.22 -4.50 10.82
N TYR A 830 -6.88 -5.75 10.48
CA TYR A 830 -6.02 -6.09 9.34
C TYR A 830 -6.79 -5.90 8.02
N TYR A 831 -6.22 -5.17 7.08
CA TYR A 831 -6.68 -5.12 5.69
C TYR A 831 -5.45 -5.31 4.77
N ARG A 832 -5.22 -6.47 4.14
CA ARG A 832 -5.99 -7.20 3.08
C ARG A 832 -5.67 -6.67 1.67
N THR A 833 -4.56 -7.11 1.06
CA THR A 833 -4.08 -6.67 -0.27
C THR A 833 -5.02 -6.98 -1.44
N VAL A 834 -5.33 -5.99 -2.28
CA VAL A 834 -6.02 -6.15 -3.57
C VAL A 834 -5.04 -6.55 -4.69
N MET A 835 -5.50 -7.46 -5.56
CA MET A 835 -4.96 -7.81 -6.89
C MET A 835 -3.46 -8.14 -7.00
N GLN A 836 -3.16 -9.44 -7.00
CA GLN A 836 -2.28 -10.01 -8.02
C GLN A 836 -3.06 -11.10 -8.73
N GLU A 837 -2.83 -11.29 -10.03
CA GLU A 837 -3.19 -12.53 -10.73
C GLU A 837 -2.60 -13.74 -9.99
N PRO A 838 -3.09 -14.98 -10.20
CA PRO A 838 -2.36 -16.16 -9.76
C PRO A 838 -0.98 -16.19 -10.44
N VAL A 839 0.11 -16.04 -9.66
CA VAL A 839 1.49 -16.02 -10.17
C VAL A 839 2.34 -17.11 -9.53
N ALA A 840 3.23 -17.66 -10.33
CA ALA A 840 4.34 -18.47 -9.89
C ALA A 840 5.33 -17.72 -8.98
N GLY A 841 5.97 -18.45 -8.06
CA GLY A 841 7.10 -17.96 -7.23
C GLY A 841 8.39 -17.57 -8.00
N ASN A 842 8.34 -17.45 -9.32
CA ASN A 842 9.39 -16.89 -10.19
C ASN A 842 8.86 -15.83 -11.18
N GLY A 843 7.62 -15.35 -11.03
CA GLY A 843 7.03 -14.30 -11.88
C GLY A 843 6.30 -14.77 -13.13
N GLU A 844 6.20 -16.09 -13.38
CA GLU A 844 5.37 -16.64 -14.47
C GLU A 844 3.88 -16.58 -14.10
N ILE A 845 3.05 -15.90 -14.90
CA ILE A 845 1.58 -15.92 -14.77
C ILE A 845 1.08 -17.36 -14.88
N LEU A 846 0.10 -17.78 -14.06
CA LEU A 846 -0.53 -19.09 -14.22
C LEU A 846 -1.51 -19.11 -15.41
N ALA A 847 -0.97 -18.99 -16.63
CA ALA A 847 -1.72 -18.89 -17.88
C ALA A 847 -2.58 -20.14 -18.22
N ASP A 848 -2.44 -21.23 -17.46
CA ASP A 848 -3.22 -22.46 -17.56
C ASP A 848 -4.24 -22.65 -16.40
N THR A 849 -4.35 -21.72 -15.43
CA THR A 849 -5.35 -21.85 -14.36
C THR A 849 -6.77 -21.60 -14.87
N VAL A 850 -7.67 -22.51 -14.53
CA VAL A 850 -9.11 -22.40 -14.72
C VAL A 850 -9.79 -22.36 -13.36
N ILE A 851 -10.61 -21.33 -13.13
CA ILE A 851 -11.56 -21.30 -12.01
C ILE A 851 -12.87 -21.88 -12.52
N HIS A 852 -13.30 -22.96 -11.89
CA HIS A 852 -14.56 -23.63 -12.13
C HIS A 852 -15.55 -23.19 -11.04
N GLY A 853 -16.71 -22.66 -11.41
CA GLY A 853 -17.76 -22.25 -10.46
C GLY A 853 -19.15 -22.22 -11.09
N TYR A 854 -20.17 -21.80 -10.34
CA TYR A 854 -21.53 -21.63 -10.87
C TYR A 854 -21.65 -20.30 -11.64
N ALA A 855 -22.44 -20.26 -12.72
CA ALA A 855 -22.76 -19.01 -13.40
C ALA A 855 -23.51 -18.05 -12.45
N GLY A 856 -23.12 -16.76 -12.45
CA GLY A 856 -23.61 -15.74 -11.52
C GLY A 856 -23.00 -15.77 -10.11
N SER A 857 -22.11 -16.73 -9.81
CA SER A 857 -21.51 -16.86 -8.47
C SER A 857 -20.38 -15.85 -8.21
N THR A 858 -19.99 -15.77 -6.94
CA THR A 858 -18.79 -15.05 -6.49
C THR A 858 -17.51 -15.56 -7.17
N ALA A 859 -17.45 -16.85 -7.54
CA ALA A 859 -16.33 -17.44 -8.26
C ALA A 859 -16.23 -16.94 -9.72
N GLU A 860 -17.36 -16.74 -10.42
CA GLU A 860 -17.36 -16.09 -11.73
C GLU A 860 -16.93 -14.62 -11.61
N ALA A 861 -17.48 -13.90 -10.62
CA ALA A 861 -17.12 -12.52 -10.35
C ALA A 861 -15.62 -12.37 -10.04
N TYR A 862 -15.04 -13.27 -9.24
CA TYR A 862 -13.62 -13.30 -8.91
C TYR A 862 -12.75 -13.63 -10.13
N ALA A 863 -13.08 -14.68 -10.90
CA ALA A 863 -12.36 -15.04 -12.12
C ALA A 863 -12.33 -13.88 -13.13
N LYS A 864 -13.49 -13.25 -13.35
CA LYS A 864 -13.65 -12.06 -14.20
C LYS A 864 -12.87 -10.85 -13.68
N MET A 865 -12.87 -10.63 -12.37
CA MET A 865 -12.15 -9.53 -11.71
C MET A 865 -10.62 -9.67 -11.86
N TYR A 866 -10.10 -10.90 -11.77
CA TYR A 866 -8.67 -11.20 -11.81
C TYR A 866 -8.15 -11.67 -13.19
N GLY A 867 -8.97 -11.60 -14.25
CA GLY A 867 -8.59 -12.02 -15.61
C GLY A 867 -8.38 -13.53 -15.80
N VAL A 868 -8.71 -14.35 -14.80
CA VAL A 868 -8.52 -15.81 -14.82
C VAL A 868 -9.61 -16.46 -15.66
N LYS A 869 -9.27 -17.55 -16.36
CA LYS A 869 -10.26 -18.28 -17.17
C LYS A 869 -11.34 -18.87 -16.26
N PHE A 870 -12.59 -18.51 -16.52
CA PHE A 870 -13.75 -19.14 -15.89
C PHE A 870 -14.29 -20.29 -16.75
N GLU A 871 -14.70 -21.40 -16.12
CA GLU A 871 -15.55 -22.44 -16.71
C GLU A 871 -16.75 -22.71 -15.79
N GLU A 872 -17.95 -22.80 -16.38
CA GLU A 872 -19.16 -23.12 -15.62
C GLU A 872 -19.14 -24.60 -15.20
N ILE A 873 -19.26 -24.85 -13.88
CA ILE A 873 -19.45 -26.19 -13.34
C ILE A 873 -20.82 -26.71 -13.81
N ASN A 874 -20.78 -27.62 -14.78
CA ASN A 874 -21.93 -28.43 -15.12
C ASN A 874 -22.36 -29.21 -13.87
N THR A 875 -23.56 -28.93 -13.36
CA THR A 875 -24.06 -29.42 -12.07
C THR A 875 -24.07 -30.95 -11.94
N SER A 876 -24.16 -31.68 -13.06
CA SER A 876 -23.98 -33.15 -13.11
C SER A 876 -22.56 -33.64 -12.78
N THR A 877 -21.63 -32.74 -12.44
CA THR A 877 -20.25 -33.08 -12.07
C THR A 877 -19.91 -32.95 -10.59
N VAL A 878 -20.69 -32.18 -9.83
CA VAL A 878 -20.55 -31.98 -8.37
C VAL A 878 -21.14 -33.19 -7.64
N TYR A 879 -22.47 -33.26 -7.63
CA TYR A 879 -23.23 -34.36 -7.06
C TYR A 879 -23.00 -35.62 -7.91
N LYS A 880 -22.19 -36.54 -7.40
CA LYS A 880 -21.85 -37.81 -8.06
C LYS A 880 -21.82 -38.97 -7.08
N ASN A 881 -22.15 -40.15 -7.58
CA ASN A 881 -22.05 -41.43 -6.87
C ASN A 881 -22.85 -41.52 -5.55
N GLY A 882 -23.69 -40.52 -5.25
CA GLY A 882 -24.48 -40.40 -4.02
C GLY A 882 -24.08 -39.20 -3.15
N ASP A 883 -23.02 -38.47 -3.47
CA ASP A 883 -22.79 -37.15 -2.86
C ASP A 883 -24.00 -36.24 -3.20
N LEU A 884 -24.72 -35.78 -2.17
CA LEU A 884 -25.94 -34.96 -2.25
C LEU A 884 -25.79 -33.61 -1.55
N ASN A 885 -24.94 -33.51 -0.51
CA ASN A 885 -24.63 -32.23 0.12
C ASN A 885 -23.57 -31.44 -0.65
N GLY A 886 -22.84 -32.10 -1.56
CA GLY A 886 -21.78 -31.54 -2.38
C GLY A 886 -20.44 -31.45 -1.66
N ASP A 887 -20.16 -32.23 -0.61
CA ASP A 887 -18.91 -32.13 0.19
C ASP A 887 -17.73 -32.97 -0.34
N GLY A 888 -17.95 -33.76 -1.40
CA GLY A 888 -16.95 -34.63 -2.03
C GLY A 888 -16.78 -36.01 -1.38
N ALA A 889 -17.43 -36.30 -0.25
CA ALA A 889 -17.23 -37.51 0.54
C ALA A 889 -18.55 -38.21 0.87
N LEU A 890 -18.92 -39.25 0.12
CA LEU A 890 -20.15 -40.04 0.31
C LEU A 890 -20.36 -40.52 1.77
N ASN A 891 -21.17 -39.82 2.56
CA ASN A 891 -21.23 -40.03 4.00
C ASN A 891 -22.66 -40.06 4.59
N VAL A 892 -22.76 -39.94 5.92
CA VAL A 892 -24.04 -40.04 6.65
C VAL A 892 -24.91 -38.79 6.46
N ALA A 893 -24.31 -37.62 6.19
CA ALA A 893 -25.03 -36.38 5.88
C ALA A 893 -25.89 -36.53 4.61
N ASP A 894 -25.32 -37.08 3.55
CA ASP A 894 -26.03 -37.37 2.29
C ASP A 894 -27.14 -38.39 2.49
N LEU A 895 -26.86 -39.48 3.21
CA LEU A 895 -27.87 -40.50 3.52
C LEU A 895 -29.04 -39.90 4.32
N VAL A 896 -28.78 -38.86 5.15
CA VAL A 896 -29.82 -38.10 5.85
C VAL A 896 -30.58 -37.18 4.88
N MET A 897 -29.92 -36.50 3.93
CA MET A 897 -30.60 -35.71 2.89
C MET A 897 -31.50 -36.60 2.01
N MET A 898 -30.98 -37.72 1.53
CA MET A 898 -31.71 -38.72 0.76
C MET A 898 -32.92 -39.27 1.55
N SER A 899 -32.72 -39.63 2.82
CA SER A 899 -33.80 -40.15 3.66
C SER A 899 -34.83 -39.08 4.08
N ARG A 900 -34.53 -37.79 3.90
CA ARG A 900 -35.49 -36.68 4.00
C ARG A 900 -36.23 -36.49 2.68
N PHE A 901 -35.54 -36.56 1.54
CA PHE A 901 -36.14 -36.46 0.20
C PHE A 901 -37.18 -37.56 -0.04
N ILE A 902 -36.82 -38.83 0.20
CA ILE A 902 -37.71 -39.99 0.03
C ILE A 902 -38.97 -39.90 0.95
N LYS A 903 -38.90 -39.12 2.04
CA LYS A 903 -40.03 -38.85 2.95
C LYS A 903 -40.83 -37.59 2.59
N GLY A 904 -40.50 -36.89 1.51
CA GLY A 904 -41.09 -35.60 1.14
C GLY A 904 -40.77 -34.46 2.11
N MET A 905 -39.67 -34.57 2.88
CA MET A 905 -39.26 -33.58 3.89
C MET A 905 -38.27 -32.54 3.35
N THR A 906 -37.74 -32.75 2.14
CA THR A 906 -36.96 -31.78 1.36
C THR A 906 -37.15 -32.08 -0.12
N SER A 907 -36.93 -31.10 -0.99
CA SER A 907 -36.62 -31.33 -2.40
C SER A 907 -35.12 -31.64 -2.59
N LEU A 908 -34.79 -32.22 -3.74
CA LEU A 908 -33.46 -32.22 -4.34
C LEU A 908 -33.55 -31.48 -5.67
N ASP A 909 -32.46 -30.86 -6.13
CA ASP A 909 -32.39 -30.28 -7.48
C ASP A 909 -32.22 -31.37 -8.58
N GLU A 910 -32.22 -30.98 -9.85
CA GLU A 910 -32.15 -31.93 -10.99
C GLU A 910 -30.80 -32.69 -11.06
N ALA A 911 -29.72 -32.16 -10.48
CA ALA A 911 -28.41 -32.80 -10.44
C ALA A 911 -28.25 -33.66 -9.17
N GLN A 912 -28.67 -33.18 -8.01
CA GLN A 912 -28.79 -33.98 -6.79
C GLN A 912 -29.68 -35.20 -7.01
N THR A 913 -30.80 -35.04 -7.74
CA THR A 913 -31.69 -36.16 -8.12
C THR A 913 -30.94 -37.19 -8.97
N LYS A 914 -30.08 -36.77 -9.91
CA LYS A 914 -29.26 -37.68 -10.73
C LYS A 914 -28.08 -38.30 -9.98
N SER A 915 -27.61 -37.69 -8.89
CA SER A 915 -26.63 -38.30 -7.98
C SER A 915 -27.29 -39.31 -7.05
N ALA A 916 -28.54 -39.06 -6.67
CA ALA A 916 -29.33 -39.92 -5.79
C ALA A 916 -29.93 -41.15 -6.50
N ASP A 917 -30.09 -41.13 -7.84
CA ASP A 917 -30.40 -42.30 -8.67
C ASP A 917 -29.14 -43.18 -8.78
N LEU A 918 -28.89 -43.96 -7.72
CA LEU A 918 -27.72 -44.81 -7.59
C LEU A 918 -27.85 -46.13 -8.33
N ASN A 919 -29.08 -46.54 -8.62
CA ASN A 919 -29.37 -47.79 -9.31
C ASN A 919 -29.50 -47.61 -10.83
N GLY A 920 -29.85 -46.41 -11.29
CA GLY A 920 -29.91 -46.00 -12.70
C GLY A 920 -31.26 -46.26 -13.37
N ASP A 921 -32.37 -46.32 -12.60
CA ASP A 921 -33.71 -46.57 -13.15
C ASP A 921 -34.51 -45.29 -13.51
N GLY A 922 -33.97 -44.11 -13.18
CA GLY A 922 -34.58 -42.81 -13.44
C GLY A 922 -35.50 -42.30 -12.32
N ASN A 923 -35.60 -43.01 -11.21
CA ASN A 923 -36.27 -42.58 -9.98
C ASN A 923 -35.25 -42.42 -8.85
N VAL A 924 -35.68 -41.83 -7.72
CA VAL A 924 -34.88 -41.74 -6.50
C VAL A 924 -35.73 -42.24 -5.35
N ASP A 925 -35.55 -43.49 -4.95
CA ASP A 925 -36.39 -44.12 -3.95
C ASP A 925 -35.64 -44.98 -2.91
N ILE A 926 -36.37 -45.89 -2.26
CA ILE A 926 -35.85 -46.79 -1.25
C ILE A 926 -34.77 -47.76 -1.77
N PHE A 927 -34.77 -48.10 -3.06
CA PHE A 927 -33.79 -49.00 -3.68
C PHE A 927 -32.44 -48.32 -3.85
N ASP A 928 -32.43 -47.06 -4.25
CA ASP A 928 -31.20 -46.25 -4.27
C ASP A 928 -30.65 -46.08 -2.86
N MET A 929 -31.50 -45.85 -1.86
CA MET A 929 -31.08 -45.78 -0.45
C MET A 929 -30.51 -47.12 0.09
N VAL A 930 -30.79 -48.25 -0.56
CA VAL A 930 -30.11 -49.52 -0.27
C VAL A 930 -28.71 -49.55 -0.90
N GLU A 931 -28.58 -49.17 -2.17
CA GLU A 931 -27.26 -49.11 -2.84
C GLU A 931 -26.35 -48.03 -2.21
N PHE A 932 -26.92 -46.93 -1.72
CA PHE A 932 -26.26 -45.90 -0.93
C PHE A 932 -25.60 -46.50 0.32
N ARG A 933 -26.38 -47.22 1.11
CA ARG A 933 -25.91 -47.87 2.34
C ARG A 933 -24.89 -48.95 2.05
N LYS A 934 -25.03 -49.65 0.92
CA LYS A 934 -24.05 -50.62 0.45
C LYS A 934 -22.71 -49.94 0.12
N LYS A 935 -22.71 -48.83 -0.64
CA LYS A 935 -21.50 -48.05 -0.90
C LYS A 935 -20.83 -47.51 0.37
N ILE A 936 -21.59 -46.99 1.34
CA ILE A 936 -21.05 -46.60 2.66
C ILE A 936 -20.44 -47.81 3.40
N LEU A 937 -21.11 -48.97 3.39
CA LEU A 937 -20.62 -50.17 4.07
C LEU A 937 -19.45 -50.86 3.33
N GLU A 938 -19.23 -50.50 2.06
CA GLU A 938 -18.06 -50.89 1.26
C GLU A 938 -16.89 -49.94 1.57
N SER A 939 -17.09 -48.61 1.61
CA SER A 939 -16.04 -47.65 2.01
C SER A 939 -15.62 -47.76 3.48
N MET A 940 -16.55 -48.06 4.40
CA MET A 940 -16.27 -48.37 5.82
C MET A 940 -15.61 -49.75 6.05
N ARG A 941 -15.09 -50.39 5.01
CA ARG A 941 -14.53 -51.76 5.06
C ARG A 941 -13.19 -51.91 4.33
N ASP A 942 -12.88 -50.99 3.42
CA ASP A 942 -11.53 -50.82 2.86
C ASP A 942 -10.68 -49.81 3.67
N ASN A 943 -11.30 -49.14 4.66
CA ASN A 943 -10.68 -48.43 5.79
C ASN A 943 -10.70 -49.30 7.07
#